data_AF-I0V719-F1
#
_entry.id   AF-I0V719-F1
#
_cell.length_a   1.000
_cell.length_b   1.000
_cell.length_c   1.000
_cell.angle_alpha   90.00
_cell.angle_beta   90.00
_cell.angle_gamma   90.00
#
_symmetry.space_group_name_H-M   'P 1'
#
loop_
_entity.id
_entity.type
_entity.pdbx_description
1 polymer ?
#
loop_
_entity_poly.entity_id
_entity_poly.type
_entity_poly.pdbx_seq_one_letter_code
_entity_poly.pdbx_strand_id
1 'polypeptide(L)'
;MTSELHRPAHPVRFVTAASLFDGHDASINIMRRILQSQGAEVVHLGHNRSVDEVVTAAISEDVQGVAISAYQGGHVEYFTYLVDLLRERGAGHIRVYGGGGGVIVREEIELLHSRGVARIFSPDDGLELGLPGMINLMIRECDVDLSTEQTGSVDALVAGDMPTLARTITRLQQGVLPEDWRAAIAEAAAARSVPVLGITGTGGSGKSSLTDELIRRFRLDQEDKLRIAVLAVDPTRRRGGGALLGDRIRMNSLTGDRVYFRSLATRGAGSEIPTGLDDAVLACKAAGYDLVVVETPGIGQGDAGIVDHVDHTLYVMTPEFGAASQLEKIDMLDFADVVAINKFERRGAEDARRDVARQMIRNREAFGASPEDMPVFGTSAAKFNDDGVTALYQHLRELLAENGLSVSAGVLPQVEGKVSTDTSVVIPGNRTRYLAEIADTVRRYHERTRRQVEAVRRRAQLEAARDALAEENASTGDLDRLLEKANAAIDADTTALLESYDELAEQYRGSELVFTVRDREIRTSLWRDTLSGSRIPRVALPRYTEPGELLSFLRREHLPGYFPFTAGVFPFKRDGEDPARMFAGEGDAFRTNRRFKYLSSDSEAKRLSTAFDSVTLYGWDPDTRPDIYGKVGTSGVSIATLADMKALYDGFDLTAPTTSVSMTINGPAPTILAFFLNTAIDQRMDAFRSEHGREPTEDEAAEIRAWTLRQVRGTVQADILKEDQGQNTCIFSTEFSLRMMSDIQEWFIANGVRNFYSVSISGYHIAEAGANPITQLAFTLANGFTYVESYLARGMHIDDFAPNLSFFFSNGMDAEYSVLGRVARRIWAVAMRDRYGANERSQKLKYHVQTSGRSLHAQEMSFNDIRTTLQALCALYDNANSLHTNAYDEAITTPTESSVRRALAIQMIINKEWGLSKNENPLQGSFIIDELTDLVEEAVLTEFERITERGGVLGAMETGYQRGKIQDESMLYERLKHDGSLPIVGVNMFRNPHPESDEVEVELARATEEEKQSQLRRLADFHDRHHDEAQRALERLREAAAGGENVFAVLMDAARVCSLGQITHAFFEVGGQYRRNV
;
A
#
# COMPACT_ATOMS: atom_id res chain seq x y z
N MET A 1 -18.72 26.09 -14.90
CA MET A 1 -19.21 27.30 -14.20
C MET A 1 -18.76 27.19 -12.74
N THR A 2 -18.12 28.20 -12.16
CA THR A 2 -17.71 28.15 -10.74
C THR A 2 -18.92 28.41 -9.86
N SER A 3 -19.49 27.36 -9.25
CA SER A 3 -20.54 27.48 -8.23
C SER A 3 -20.00 28.28 -7.04
N GLU A 4 -20.75 29.29 -6.58
CA GLU A 4 -20.44 29.99 -5.34
C GLU A 4 -20.40 28.97 -4.17
N LEU A 5 -19.32 28.97 -3.38
CA LEU A 5 -19.13 28.00 -2.30
C LEU A 5 -20.06 28.36 -1.12
N HIS A 6 -20.84 27.39 -0.65
CA HIS A 6 -21.68 27.58 0.53
C HIS A 6 -20.82 27.54 1.80
N ARG A 7 -20.92 28.59 2.63
CA ARG A 7 -20.27 28.64 3.94
C ARG A 7 -21.30 28.34 5.02
N PRO A 8 -21.02 27.42 5.95
CA PRO A 8 -21.96 27.06 6.99
C PRO A 8 -22.16 28.21 7.98
N ALA A 9 -23.39 28.37 8.48
CA ALA A 9 -23.74 29.29 9.55
C ALA A 9 -23.38 28.71 10.93
N HIS A 10 -23.44 27.39 11.08
CA HIS A 10 -23.13 26.67 12.31
C HIS A 10 -21.80 25.91 12.20
N PRO A 11 -21.20 25.44 13.32
CA PRO A 11 -20.05 24.55 13.28
C PRO A 11 -20.42 23.17 12.73
N VAL A 12 -20.41 23.03 11.41
CA VAL A 12 -20.73 21.76 10.72
C VAL A 12 -19.55 20.80 10.84
N ARG A 13 -19.83 19.62 11.39
CA ARG A 13 -18.87 18.52 11.57
C ARG A 13 -19.24 17.35 10.67
N PHE A 14 -18.23 16.70 10.10
CA PHE A 14 -18.39 15.49 9.31
C PHE A 14 -17.44 14.38 9.78
N VAL A 15 -17.96 13.15 9.87
CA VAL A 15 -17.11 11.94 9.86
C VAL A 15 -16.93 11.48 8.42
N THR A 16 -15.69 11.21 8.01
CA THR A 16 -15.36 10.72 6.67
C THR A 16 -14.53 9.44 6.72
N ALA A 17 -14.91 8.41 5.96
CA ALA A 17 -14.20 7.14 5.90
C ALA A 17 -14.40 6.40 4.56
N ALA A 18 -13.55 5.42 4.26
CA ALA A 18 -13.89 4.35 3.31
C ALA A 18 -14.51 3.15 4.06
N SER A 19 -15.38 2.41 3.38
CA SER A 19 -16.11 1.27 3.95
C SER A 19 -15.20 0.13 4.45
N LEU A 20 -15.77 -0.86 5.14
CA LEU A 20 -15.03 -2.00 5.67
C LEU A 20 -14.34 -2.76 4.53
N PHE A 21 -13.09 -3.16 4.76
CA PHE A 21 -12.24 -3.84 3.78
C PHE A 21 -12.06 -3.08 2.46
N ASP A 22 -12.21 -1.76 2.49
CA ASP A 22 -12.03 -0.90 1.33
C ASP A 22 -10.79 -0.02 1.51
N GLY A 23 -9.83 -0.17 0.59
CA GLY A 23 -8.60 0.62 0.52
C GLY A 23 -8.73 1.88 -0.35
N HIS A 24 -9.84 2.04 -1.08
CA HIS A 24 -10.03 3.14 -2.02
C HIS A 24 -10.36 4.46 -1.29
N ASP A 25 -9.31 5.17 -0.87
CA ASP A 25 -9.43 6.43 -0.15
C ASP A 25 -9.20 7.68 -1.03
N ALA A 26 -8.81 7.51 -2.29
CA ALA A 26 -8.51 8.61 -3.21
C ALA A 26 -9.71 9.58 -3.35
N SER A 27 -10.91 9.05 -3.55
CA SER A 27 -12.13 9.85 -3.70
C SER A 27 -12.51 10.56 -2.40
N ILE A 28 -12.56 9.85 -1.27
CA ILE A 28 -12.93 10.47 0.01
C ILE A 28 -11.90 11.51 0.49
N ASN A 29 -10.61 11.33 0.16
CA ASN A 29 -9.56 12.31 0.41
C ASN A 29 -9.79 13.63 -0.36
N ILE A 30 -10.24 13.55 -1.61
CA ILE A 30 -10.63 14.75 -2.39
C ILE A 30 -11.84 15.42 -1.75
N MET A 31 -12.88 14.65 -1.42
CA MET A 31 -14.12 15.19 -0.83
C MET A 31 -13.86 15.88 0.52
N ARG A 32 -13.08 15.28 1.42
CA ARG A 32 -12.76 15.90 2.73
C ARG A 32 -11.98 17.20 2.60
N ARG A 33 -11.07 17.31 1.62
CA ARG A 33 -10.29 18.55 1.39
C ARG A 33 -11.21 19.69 0.98
N ILE A 34 -12.22 19.40 0.16
CA ILE A 34 -13.22 20.39 -0.25
C ILE A 34 -14.12 20.75 0.93
N LEU A 35 -14.62 19.78 1.70
CA LEU A 35 -15.40 20.00 2.94
C LEU A 35 -14.65 20.94 3.91
N GLN A 36 -13.38 20.63 4.20
CA GLN A 36 -12.53 21.45 5.05
C GLN A 36 -12.36 22.87 4.49
N SER A 37 -12.15 23.00 3.17
CA SER A 37 -11.96 24.30 2.52
C SER A 37 -13.20 25.21 2.59
N GLN A 38 -14.40 24.61 2.67
CA GLN A 38 -15.68 25.33 2.77
C GLN A 38 -16.09 25.67 4.21
N GLY A 39 -15.34 25.22 5.22
CA GLY A 39 -15.54 25.60 6.62
C GLY A 39 -15.98 24.49 7.55
N ALA A 40 -16.09 23.24 7.08
CA ALA A 40 -16.45 22.11 7.93
C ALA A 40 -15.26 21.62 8.79
N GLU A 41 -15.57 21.13 9.98
CA GLU A 41 -14.65 20.37 10.84
C GLU A 41 -14.75 18.88 10.46
N VAL A 42 -13.69 18.32 9.87
CA VAL A 42 -13.72 16.96 9.33
C VAL A 42 -12.94 16.00 10.23
N VAL A 43 -13.65 15.09 10.90
CA VAL A 43 -13.07 13.93 11.58
C VAL A 43 -12.83 12.84 10.54
N HIS A 44 -11.57 12.67 10.15
CA HIS A 44 -11.22 11.69 9.12
C HIS A 44 -10.77 10.38 9.74
N LEU A 45 -11.45 9.28 9.42
CA LEU A 45 -11.11 7.96 9.94
C LEU A 45 -10.21 7.15 9.00
N GLY A 46 -9.92 7.66 7.80
CA GLY A 46 -9.16 6.95 6.78
C GLY A 46 -9.98 5.85 6.10
N HIS A 47 -9.34 4.72 5.81
CA HIS A 47 -9.90 3.60 5.05
C HIS A 47 -10.18 2.38 5.95
N ASN A 48 -10.83 1.34 5.39
CA ASN A 48 -11.12 0.09 6.09
C ASN A 48 -11.81 0.30 7.46
N ARG A 49 -13.03 0.84 7.47
CA ARG A 49 -13.80 1.07 8.72
C ARG A 49 -15.08 0.28 8.75
N SER A 50 -15.31 -0.44 9.84
CA SER A 50 -16.57 -1.10 10.12
C SER A 50 -17.69 -0.08 10.37
N VAL A 51 -18.93 -0.52 10.22
CA VAL A 51 -20.08 0.32 10.53
C VAL A 51 -20.06 0.72 12.00
N ASP A 52 -19.71 -0.19 12.90
CA ASP A 52 -19.62 0.08 14.34
C ASP A 52 -18.59 1.18 14.66
N GLU A 53 -17.41 1.15 14.04
CA GLU A 53 -16.40 2.21 14.20
C GLU A 53 -16.91 3.57 13.72
N VAL A 54 -17.56 3.61 12.55
CA VAL A 54 -18.10 4.86 11.98
C VAL A 54 -19.22 5.42 12.85
N VAL A 55 -20.15 4.58 13.31
CA VAL A 55 -21.27 5.00 14.16
C VAL A 55 -20.76 5.49 15.52
N THR A 56 -19.85 4.74 16.14
CA THR A 56 -19.26 5.13 17.43
C THR A 56 -18.51 6.45 17.31
N ALA A 57 -17.78 6.66 16.21
CA ALA A 57 -17.15 7.95 15.92
C ALA A 57 -18.19 9.06 15.71
N ALA A 58 -19.21 8.86 14.87
CA ALA A 58 -20.21 9.87 14.58
C ALA A 58 -20.95 10.33 15.84
N ILE A 59 -21.27 9.41 16.75
CA ILE A 59 -21.95 9.70 18.01
C ILE A 59 -21.01 10.41 19.00
N SER A 60 -19.82 9.88 19.24
CA SER A 60 -18.86 10.49 20.20
C SER A 60 -18.39 11.88 19.75
N GLU A 61 -18.27 12.09 18.44
CA GLU A 61 -17.88 13.38 17.84
C GLU A 61 -19.04 14.35 17.67
N ASP A 62 -20.28 13.89 17.87
CA ASP A 62 -21.53 14.62 17.74
C ASP A 62 -21.65 15.39 16.41
N VAL A 63 -21.62 14.66 15.29
CA VAL A 63 -21.58 15.23 13.93
C VAL A 63 -22.95 15.35 13.28
N GLN A 64 -23.09 16.29 12.34
CA GLN A 64 -24.29 16.43 11.51
C GLN A 64 -24.33 15.43 10.35
N GLY A 65 -23.15 15.06 9.83
CA GLY A 65 -23.05 14.23 8.63
C GLY A 65 -21.94 13.19 8.66
N VAL A 66 -22.19 12.09 7.95
CA VAL A 66 -21.22 11.02 7.68
C VAL A 66 -21.07 10.89 6.16
N ALA A 67 -19.84 10.82 5.65
CA ALA A 67 -19.59 10.58 4.22
C ALA A 67 -18.70 9.36 4.03
N ILE A 68 -19.18 8.39 3.24
CA ILE A 68 -18.51 7.08 3.02
C ILE A 68 -18.19 6.86 1.55
N SER A 69 -16.95 6.46 1.23
CA SER A 69 -16.63 5.82 -0.06
C SER A 69 -16.76 4.30 0.02
N ALA A 70 -17.37 3.67 -1.00
CA ALA A 70 -17.54 2.22 -1.07
C ALA A 70 -17.35 1.69 -2.50
N TYR A 71 -16.21 1.05 -2.76
CA TYR A 71 -15.79 0.54 -4.09
C TYR A 71 -15.66 -1.00 -4.16
N GLN A 72 -15.75 -1.70 -3.02
CA GLN A 72 -15.56 -3.16 -2.92
C GLN A 72 -16.87 -3.97 -2.97
N GLY A 73 -17.98 -3.33 -3.35
CA GLY A 73 -19.31 -3.93 -3.22
C GLY A 73 -19.76 -4.10 -1.75
N GLY A 74 -20.90 -4.78 -1.56
CA GLY A 74 -21.56 -4.92 -0.26
C GLY A 74 -22.08 -3.60 0.32
N HIS A 75 -22.17 -2.56 -0.50
CA HIS A 75 -22.55 -1.20 -0.11
C HIS A 75 -24.00 -1.12 0.32
N VAL A 76 -24.90 -1.91 -0.28
CA VAL A 76 -26.31 -1.94 0.12
C VAL A 76 -26.44 -2.35 1.58
N GLU A 77 -25.81 -3.45 1.96
CA GLU A 77 -25.77 -3.96 3.33
C GLU A 77 -25.05 -2.99 4.27
N TYR A 78 -23.89 -2.47 3.86
CA TYR A 78 -23.09 -1.54 4.67
C TYR A 78 -23.87 -0.26 5.01
N PHE A 79 -24.44 0.43 4.02
CA PHE A 79 -25.18 1.68 4.24
C PHE A 79 -26.50 1.45 4.98
N THR A 80 -27.19 0.34 4.70
CA THR A 80 -28.41 -0.03 5.43
C THR A 80 -28.07 -0.23 6.91
N TYR A 81 -27.04 -1.04 7.20
CA TYR A 81 -26.61 -1.28 8.56
C TYR A 81 -26.14 0.00 9.26
N LEU A 82 -25.45 0.89 8.56
CA LEU A 82 -25.03 2.19 9.08
C LEU A 82 -26.21 3.06 9.52
N VAL A 83 -27.23 3.18 8.66
CA VAL A 83 -28.43 3.96 8.98
C VAL A 83 -29.23 3.33 10.12
N ASP A 84 -29.38 2.00 10.12
CA ASP A 84 -30.14 1.29 11.14
C ASP A 84 -29.43 1.34 12.51
N LEU A 85 -28.11 1.18 12.55
CA LEU A 85 -27.33 1.24 13.80
C LEU A 85 -27.29 2.68 14.36
N LEU A 86 -27.26 3.72 13.51
CA LEU A 86 -27.43 5.10 13.95
C LEU A 86 -28.79 5.32 14.61
N ARG A 87 -29.88 4.80 14.01
CA ARG A 87 -31.22 4.90 14.59
C ARG A 87 -31.34 4.13 15.90
N GLU A 88 -30.81 2.91 15.95
CA GLU A 88 -30.79 2.04 17.13
C GLU A 88 -30.09 2.74 18.32
N ARG A 89 -28.98 3.43 18.05
CA ARG A 89 -28.21 4.17 19.07
C ARG A 89 -28.69 5.62 19.29
N GLY A 90 -29.90 5.97 18.87
CA GLY A 90 -30.52 7.28 19.11
C GLY A 90 -29.95 8.45 18.30
N ALA A 91 -29.13 8.16 17.29
CA ALA A 91 -28.43 9.14 16.45
C ALA A 91 -29.01 9.22 15.01
N GLY A 92 -30.30 8.93 14.85
CA GLY A 92 -30.97 8.95 13.54
C GLY A 92 -31.07 10.32 12.86
N HIS A 93 -30.67 11.40 13.54
CA HIS A 93 -30.59 12.76 12.98
C HIS A 93 -29.35 12.96 12.09
N ILE A 94 -28.32 12.11 12.23
CA ILE A 94 -27.08 12.20 11.47
C ILE A 94 -27.33 11.78 10.01
N ARG A 95 -26.99 12.66 9.06
CA ARG A 95 -27.19 12.41 7.63
C ARG A 95 -26.07 11.56 7.04
N VAL A 96 -26.41 10.52 6.31
CA VAL A 96 -25.46 9.62 5.66
C VAL A 96 -25.35 9.93 4.17
N TYR A 97 -24.13 10.19 3.69
CA TYR A 97 -23.78 10.43 2.30
C TYR A 97 -22.81 9.37 1.80
N GLY A 98 -22.82 9.09 0.49
CA GLY A 98 -21.87 8.14 -0.07
C GLY A 98 -21.58 8.26 -1.56
N GLY A 99 -20.61 7.47 -2.01
CA GLY A 99 -20.26 7.32 -3.43
C GLY A 99 -19.35 6.11 -3.66
N GLY A 100 -19.48 5.50 -4.84
CA GLY A 100 -18.72 4.30 -5.22
C GLY A 100 -18.35 4.26 -6.70
N GLY A 101 -18.38 5.41 -7.39
CA GLY A 101 -18.22 5.44 -8.85
C GLY A 101 -19.34 4.64 -9.54
N GLY A 102 -18.96 3.81 -10.51
CA GLY A 102 -19.91 2.94 -11.23
C GLY A 102 -20.32 1.66 -10.48
N VAL A 103 -19.76 1.40 -9.30
CA VAL A 103 -20.05 0.18 -8.51
C VAL A 103 -21.47 0.20 -7.91
N ILE A 104 -22.00 1.39 -7.61
CA ILE A 104 -23.36 1.58 -7.06
C ILE A 104 -24.28 1.96 -8.22
N VAL A 105 -25.08 1.00 -8.69
CA VAL A 105 -25.98 1.22 -9.83
C VAL A 105 -27.21 2.03 -9.41
N ARG A 106 -27.94 2.57 -10.40
CA ARG A 106 -29.06 3.50 -10.19
C ARG A 106 -30.15 2.90 -9.28
N GLU A 107 -30.51 1.65 -9.49
CA GLU A 107 -31.52 0.93 -8.70
C GLU A 107 -31.09 0.81 -7.24
N GLU A 108 -29.79 0.63 -6.99
CA GLU A 108 -29.24 0.57 -5.64
C GLU A 108 -29.17 1.94 -4.97
N ILE A 109 -28.91 2.99 -5.74
CA ILE A 109 -28.99 4.38 -5.26
C ILE A 109 -30.42 4.66 -4.76
N GLU A 110 -31.44 4.33 -5.57
CA GLU A 110 -32.85 4.50 -5.20
C GLU A 110 -33.23 3.66 -3.98
N LEU A 111 -32.78 2.40 -3.92
CA LEU A 111 -32.97 1.53 -2.77
C LEU A 111 -32.33 2.12 -1.50
N LEU A 112 -31.09 2.62 -1.57
CA LEU A 112 -30.40 3.21 -0.44
C LEU A 112 -31.09 4.49 0.07
N HIS A 113 -31.59 5.33 -0.84
CA HIS A 113 -32.38 6.51 -0.45
C HIS A 113 -33.67 6.09 0.25
N SER A 114 -34.35 5.04 -0.24
CA SER A 114 -35.56 4.51 0.41
C SER A 114 -35.30 3.96 1.82
N ARG A 115 -34.07 3.52 2.12
CA ARG A 115 -33.65 3.03 3.44
C ARG A 115 -33.20 4.14 4.39
N GLY A 116 -33.04 5.37 3.89
CA GLY A 116 -32.76 6.56 4.69
C GLY A 116 -31.35 7.13 4.52
N VAL A 117 -30.59 6.69 3.52
CA VAL A 117 -29.37 7.40 3.10
C VAL A 117 -29.77 8.75 2.50
N ALA A 118 -29.11 9.84 2.89
CA ALA A 118 -29.48 11.19 2.46
C ALA A 118 -29.19 11.41 0.96
N ARG A 119 -27.99 11.03 0.50
CA ARG A 119 -27.63 11.06 -0.92
C ARG A 119 -26.49 10.10 -1.22
N ILE A 120 -26.57 9.43 -2.36
CA ILE A 120 -25.43 8.73 -3.00
C ILE A 120 -25.14 9.49 -4.29
N PHE A 121 -23.87 9.83 -4.53
CA PHE A 121 -23.43 10.54 -5.73
C PHE A 121 -22.92 9.57 -6.78
N SER A 122 -23.55 9.58 -7.96
CA SER A 122 -23.13 8.86 -9.15
C SER A 122 -22.03 9.61 -9.92
N PRO A 123 -21.33 8.95 -10.87
CA PRO A 123 -20.42 9.65 -11.78
C PRO A 123 -21.08 10.80 -12.56
N ASP A 124 -22.36 10.68 -12.87
CA ASP A 124 -23.12 11.70 -13.61
C ASP A 124 -23.43 12.92 -12.75
N ASP A 125 -23.76 12.74 -11.46
CA ASP A 125 -23.86 13.84 -10.49
C ASP A 125 -22.53 14.64 -10.43
N GLY A 126 -21.40 13.93 -10.50
CA GLY A 126 -20.06 14.55 -10.51
C GLY A 126 -19.78 15.39 -11.76
N LEU A 127 -20.35 15.03 -12.91
CA LEU A 127 -20.26 15.82 -14.15
C LEU A 127 -21.21 17.02 -14.14
N GLU A 128 -22.44 16.85 -13.63
CA GLU A 128 -23.46 17.90 -13.61
C GLU A 128 -23.16 18.98 -12.57
N LEU A 129 -22.88 18.57 -11.33
CA LEU A 129 -22.68 19.47 -10.20
C LEU A 129 -21.22 19.95 -10.08
N GLY A 130 -20.28 19.15 -10.59
CA GLY A 130 -18.87 19.28 -10.27
C GLY A 130 -18.57 18.91 -8.81
N LEU A 131 -17.29 18.69 -8.49
CA LEU A 131 -16.86 18.36 -7.12
C LEU A 131 -17.33 19.40 -6.08
N PRO A 132 -17.20 20.73 -6.30
CA PRO A 132 -17.66 21.73 -5.33
C PRO A 132 -19.18 21.76 -5.17
N GLY A 133 -19.95 21.45 -6.22
CA GLY A 133 -21.41 21.43 -6.18
C GLY A 133 -21.96 20.31 -5.32
N MET A 134 -21.35 19.11 -5.39
CA MET A 134 -21.70 18.00 -4.50
C MET A 134 -21.49 18.36 -3.02
N ILE A 135 -20.35 18.98 -2.70
CA ILE A 135 -20.03 19.37 -1.32
C ILE A 135 -20.94 20.52 -0.84
N ASN A 136 -21.28 21.47 -1.70
CA ASN A 136 -22.24 22.53 -1.36
C ASN A 136 -23.60 21.95 -0.90
N LEU A 137 -24.08 20.89 -1.55
CA LEU A 137 -25.31 20.20 -1.17
C LEU A 137 -25.17 19.55 0.21
N MET A 138 -24.08 18.82 0.44
CA MET A 138 -23.81 18.16 1.73
C MET A 138 -23.75 19.17 2.89
N ILE A 139 -23.00 20.26 2.75
CA ILE A 139 -22.87 21.25 3.83
C ILE A 139 -24.20 21.94 4.09
N ARG A 140 -24.94 22.35 3.06
CA ARG A 140 -26.22 23.06 3.23
C ARG A 140 -27.24 22.23 3.98
N GLU A 141 -27.29 20.93 3.70
CA GLU A 141 -28.21 20.01 4.38
C GLU A 141 -27.80 19.68 5.82
N CYS A 142 -26.50 19.78 6.12
CA CYS A 142 -25.93 19.55 7.45
C CYS A 142 -25.74 20.84 8.26
N ASP A 143 -26.09 22.01 7.73
CA ASP A 143 -25.95 23.30 8.40
C ASP A 143 -27.07 23.54 9.44
N VAL A 144 -27.07 22.69 10.48
CA VAL A 144 -28.04 22.70 11.57
C VAL A 144 -27.35 22.93 12.92
N ASP A 145 -28.04 23.64 13.82
CA ASP A 145 -27.55 23.90 15.17
C ASP A 145 -27.87 22.75 16.13
N LEU A 146 -26.90 21.85 16.24
CA LEU A 146 -26.90 20.72 17.16
C LEU A 146 -27.02 21.11 18.64
N SER A 147 -26.71 22.35 19.03
CA SER A 147 -26.79 22.77 20.43
C SER A 147 -28.23 23.02 20.94
N THR A 148 -29.17 23.16 20.01
CA THR A 148 -30.59 23.38 20.31
C THR A 148 -31.34 22.08 20.57
N GLU A 149 -30.74 20.93 20.25
CA GLU A 149 -31.33 19.61 20.52
C GLU A 149 -31.24 19.23 22.01
N GLN A 150 -32.15 18.36 22.45
CA GLN A 150 -32.18 17.89 23.84
C GLN A 150 -30.90 17.09 24.15
N THR A 151 -30.25 17.42 25.26
CA THR A 151 -28.97 16.83 25.69
C THR A 151 -29.12 15.48 26.39
N GLY A 152 -30.34 15.13 26.82
CA GLY A 152 -30.59 14.03 27.76
C GLY A 152 -30.85 14.58 29.17
N SER A 153 -30.34 13.89 30.20
CA SER A 153 -30.39 14.32 31.60
C SER A 153 -29.00 14.31 32.24
N VAL A 154 -28.82 15.09 33.31
CA VAL A 154 -27.58 15.05 34.12
C VAL A 154 -27.35 13.64 34.68
N ASP A 155 -28.42 12.94 35.09
CA ASP A 155 -28.30 11.56 35.57
C ASP A 155 -27.74 10.62 34.50
N ALA A 156 -28.14 10.78 33.23
CA ALA A 156 -27.60 10.00 32.12
C ALA A 156 -26.12 10.33 31.88
N LEU A 157 -25.73 11.61 31.97
CA LEU A 157 -24.34 12.02 31.91
C LEU A 157 -23.51 11.31 32.98
N VAL A 158 -23.96 11.38 34.25
CA VAL A 158 -23.25 10.77 35.39
C VAL A 158 -23.22 9.24 35.32
N ALA A 159 -24.25 8.62 34.73
CA ALA A 159 -24.24 7.19 34.41
C ALA A 159 -23.24 6.80 33.30
N GLY A 160 -22.65 7.80 32.63
CA GLY A 160 -21.64 7.62 31.59
C GLY A 160 -22.22 7.37 30.20
N ASP A 161 -23.43 7.87 29.93
CA ASP A 161 -24.04 7.82 28.60
C ASP A 161 -23.24 8.65 27.58
N MET A 162 -22.68 7.96 26.57
CA MET A 162 -21.80 8.57 25.57
C MET A 162 -22.50 9.64 24.71
N PRO A 163 -23.70 9.41 24.13
CA PRO A 163 -24.42 10.45 23.40
C PRO A 163 -24.67 11.70 24.24
N THR A 164 -25.08 11.55 25.51
CA THR A 164 -25.29 12.67 26.43
C THR A 164 -24.00 13.45 26.68
N LEU A 165 -22.88 12.76 26.95
CA LEU A 165 -21.57 13.41 27.11
C LEU A 165 -21.17 14.17 25.84
N ALA A 166 -21.31 13.56 24.66
CA ALA A 166 -20.93 14.16 23.40
C ALA A 166 -21.73 15.44 23.10
N ARG A 167 -23.05 15.42 23.30
CA ARG A 167 -23.92 16.60 23.14
C ARG A 167 -23.63 17.67 24.20
N THR A 168 -23.31 17.26 25.44
CA THR A 168 -22.92 18.18 26.52
C THR A 168 -21.67 18.96 26.11
N ILE A 169 -20.64 18.30 25.60
CA ILE A 169 -19.41 18.96 25.10
C ILE A 169 -19.73 19.91 23.95
N THR A 170 -20.60 19.53 23.01
CA THR A 170 -21.02 20.44 21.91
C THR A 170 -21.65 21.74 22.44
N ARG A 171 -22.52 21.64 23.45
CA ARG A 171 -23.15 22.82 24.07
C ARG A 171 -22.17 23.66 24.89
N LEU A 172 -21.18 23.01 25.54
CA LEU A 172 -20.09 23.70 26.23
C LEU A 172 -19.23 24.52 25.26
N GLN A 173 -18.83 23.93 24.12
CA GLN A 173 -18.04 24.62 23.10
C GLN A 173 -18.77 25.82 22.46
N GLN A 174 -20.11 25.79 22.46
CA GLN A 174 -20.93 26.91 21.98
C GLN A 174 -21.34 27.89 23.08
N GLY A 175 -21.04 27.60 24.36
CA GLY A 175 -21.38 28.46 25.49
C GLY A 175 -22.88 28.50 25.84
N VAL A 176 -23.66 27.49 25.45
CA VAL A 176 -25.13 27.45 25.61
C VAL A 176 -25.62 26.36 26.57
N LEU A 177 -24.71 25.71 27.31
CA LEU A 177 -25.10 24.76 28.36
C LEU A 177 -25.69 25.54 29.56
N PRO A 178 -26.87 25.16 30.08
CA PRO A 178 -27.52 25.81 31.22
C PRO A 178 -26.67 25.79 32.49
N GLU A 179 -26.87 26.77 33.37
CA GLU A 179 -26.08 26.93 34.60
C GLU A 179 -26.31 25.80 35.61
N ASP A 180 -27.52 25.28 35.68
CA ASP A 180 -27.87 24.11 36.52
C ASP A 180 -27.12 22.85 36.08
N TRP A 181 -26.93 22.66 34.77
CA TRP A 181 -26.08 21.59 34.24
C TRP A 181 -24.60 21.79 34.60
N ARG A 182 -24.08 23.01 34.46
CA ARG A 182 -22.69 23.34 34.82
C ARG A 182 -22.43 23.08 36.31
N ALA A 183 -23.34 23.52 37.17
CA ALA A 183 -23.26 23.29 38.61
C ALA A 183 -23.28 21.79 38.95
N ALA A 184 -24.18 21.01 38.33
CA ALA A 184 -24.26 19.58 38.58
C ALA A 184 -23.05 18.79 38.05
N ILE A 185 -22.49 19.18 36.90
CA ILE A 185 -21.24 18.62 36.39
C ILE A 185 -20.09 18.90 37.36
N ALA A 186 -19.97 20.13 37.85
CA ALA A 186 -18.94 20.51 38.80
C ALA A 186 -19.07 19.73 40.12
N GLU A 187 -20.28 19.57 40.64
CA GLU A 187 -20.55 18.78 41.85
C GLU A 187 -20.19 17.31 41.66
N ALA A 188 -20.63 16.68 40.56
CA ALA A 188 -20.34 15.28 40.26
C ALA A 188 -18.85 15.04 40.02
N ALA A 189 -18.17 15.96 39.33
CA ALA A 189 -16.72 15.89 39.09
C ALA A 189 -15.94 16.04 40.40
N ALA A 190 -16.34 16.95 41.30
CA ALA A 190 -15.68 17.17 42.59
C ALA A 190 -15.84 15.98 43.56
N ALA A 191 -16.85 15.13 43.37
CA ALA A 191 -17.05 13.93 44.17
C ALA A 191 -16.06 12.78 43.85
N ARG A 192 -15.24 12.94 42.79
CA ARG A 192 -14.28 11.92 42.33
C ARG A 192 -12.88 12.52 42.22
N SER A 193 -11.86 11.74 42.59
CA SER A 193 -10.47 12.07 42.27
C SER A 193 -10.13 11.41 40.94
N VAL A 194 -10.12 12.19 39.86
CA VAL A 194 -9.81 11.70 38.50
C VAL A 194 -8.64 12.52 37.96
N PRO A 195 -7.47 11.91 37.73
CA PRO A 195 -6.32 12.62 37.18
C PRO A 195 -6.51 12.96 35.70
N VAL A 196 -5.86 14.06 35.29
CA VAL A 196 -5.82 14.57 33.93
C VAL A 196 -4.38 14.59 33.43
N LEU A 197 -4.11 13.82 32.38
CA LEU A 197 -2.80 13.79 31.71
C LEU A 197 -2.84 14.67 30.46
N GLY A 198 -2.04 15.73 30.44
CA GLY A 198 -1.80 16.54 29.25
C GLY A 198 -0.63 15.99 28.44
N ILE A 199 -0.87 15.69 27.17
CA ILE A 199 0.14 15.27 26.21
C ILE A 199 0.34 16.40 25.19
N THR A 200 1.51 17.03 25.24
CA THR A 200 1.88 18.12 24.33
C THR A 200 3.23 17.85 23.67
N GLY A 201 3.60 18.63 22.66
CA GLY A 201 4.78 18.38 21.88
C GLY A 201 4.76 18.97 20.48
N THR A 202 5.93 18.94 19.85
CA THR A 202 6.12 19.50 18.50
C THR A 202 5.24 18.79 17.47
N GLY A 203 4.88 19.51 16.40
CA GLY A 203 4.15 18.92 15.28
C GLY A 203 4.90 17.73 14.67
N GLY A 204 4.21 16.59 14.50
CA GLY A 204 4.80 15.40 13.89
C GLY A 204 5.73 14.57 14.80
N SER A 205 5.84 14.91 16.10
CA SER A 205 6.61 14.11 17.07
C SER A 205 5.99 12.74 17.36
N GLY A 206 4.73 12.52 16.95
CA GLY A 206 4.02 11.26 17.13
C GLY A 206 3.19 11.18 18.41
N LYS A 207 2.68 12.32 18.90
CA LYS A 207 1.78 12.43 20.06
C LYS A 207 0.63 11.43 19.99
N SER A 208 -0.22 11.50 18.98
CA SER A 208 -1.39 10.63 18.84
C SER A 208 -1.02 9.15 18.74
N SER A 209 0.11 8.83 18.09
CA SER A 209 0.62 7.47 18.05
C SER A 209 1.05 6.97 19.43
N LEU A 210 1.76 7.81 20.20
CA LEU A 210 2.18 7.50 21.55
C LEU A 210 0.98 7.42 22.51
N THR A 211 0.01 8.33 22.40
CA THR A 211 -1.25 8.32 23.15
C THR A 211 -1.97 6.98 22.96
N ASP A 212 -2.15 6.52 21.72
CA ASP A 212 -2.77 5.24 21.42
C ASP A 212 -1.99 4.05 22.01
N GLU A 213 -0.66 4.05 21.89
CA GLU A 213 0.16 2.99 22.47
C GLU A 213 0.11 2.98 24.00
N LEU A 214 0.03 4.15 24.66
CA LEU A 214 -0.16 4.26 26.10
C LEU A 214 -1.54 3.74 26.52
N ILE A 215 -2.61 4.13 25.81
CA ILE A 215 -3.95 3.60 26.05
C ILE A 215 -3.96 2.08 25.88
N ARG A 216 -3.30 1.54 24.85
CA ARG A 216 -3.13 0.10 24.67
C ARG A 216 -2.44 -0.53 25.89
N ARG A 217 -1.38 0.06 26.46
CA ARG A 217 -0.76 -0.48 27.69
C ARG A 217 -1.71 -0.41 28.87
N PHE A 218 -2.46 0.68 29.07
CA PHE A 218 -3.47 0.74 30.13
C PHE A 218 -4.51 -0.37 29.99
N ARG A 219 -5.04 -0.59 28.78
CA ARG A 219 -6.02 -1.63 28.50
C ARG A 219 -5.47 -3.03 28.79
N LEU A 220 -4.26 -3.32 28.32
CA LEU A 220 -3.61 -4.62 28.52
C LEU A 220 -3.20 -4.85 29.98
N ASP A 221 -2.48 -3.91 30.59
CA ASP A 221 -1.92 -4.03 31.94
C ASP A 221 -3.01 -4.11 33.01
N GLN A 222 -4.14 -3.42 32.79
CA GLN A 222 -5.25 -3.32 33.74
C GLN A 222 -6.47 -4.14 33.32
N GLU A 223 -6.34 -4.97 32.29
CA GLU A 223 -7.38 -5.89 31.79
C GLU A 223 -8.72 -5.18 31.51
N ASP A 224 -8.68 -4.04 30.82
CA ASP A 224 -9.83 -3.21 30.45
C ASP A 224 -10.72 -2.74 31.63
N LYS A 225 -10.19 -2.73 32.87
CA LYS A 225 -10.91 -2.26 34.06
C LYS A 225 -11.08 -0.74 34.11
N LEU A 226 -10.15 0.02 33.50
CA LEU A 226 -10.16 1.48 33.50
C LEU A 226 -11.00 2.05 32.36
N ARG A 227 -11.75 3.11 32.65
CA ARG A 227 -12.43 3.96 31.66
C ARG A 227 -11.59 5.19 31.37
N ILE A 228 -11.22 5.41 30.11
CA ILE A 228 -10.34 6.52 29.70
C ILE A 228 -11.09 7.46 28.75
N ALA A 229 -11.08 8.76 29.02
CA ALA A 229 -11.58 9.79 28.11
C ALA A 229 -10.40 10.50 27.43
N VAL A 230 -10.45 10.65 26.12
CA VAL A 230 -9.43 11.34 25.32
C VAL A 230 -10.05 12.55 24.63
N LEU A 231 -9.50 13.73 24.91
CA LEU A 231 -9.84 15.00 24.28
C LEU A 231 -8.65 15.43 23.42
N ALA A 232 -8.74 15.18 22.11
CA ALA A 232 -7.66 15.48 21.17
C ALA A 232 -7.94 16.80 20.44
N VAL A 233 -6.96 17.69 20.39
CA VAL A 233 -7.13 19.05 19.88
C VAL A 233 -6.31 19.28 18.62
N ASP A 234 -6.99 19.68 17.55
CA ASP A 234 -6.39 19.98 16.25
C ASP A 234 -6.60 21.45 15.84
N PRO A 235 -5.66 22.05 15.07
CA PRO A 235 -5.73 23.47 14.73
C PRO A 235 -6.77 23.77 13.65
N THR A 236 -7.58 24.81 13.87
CA THR A 236 -8.49 25.35 12.84
C THR A 236 -7.72 26.13 11.77
N ARG A 237 -8.05 25.94 10.48
CA ARG A 237 -7.44 26.73 9.40
C ARG A 237 -7.92 28.18 9.45
N ARG A 238 -6.97 29.12 9.56
CA ARG A 238 -7.23 30.57 9.48
C ARG A 238 -8.00 30.99 8.22
N ARG A 239 -7.78 30.29 7.10
CA ARG A 239 -8.46 30.52 5.82
C ARG A 239 -9.51 29.43 5.61
N GLY A 240 -10.78 29.81 5.53
CA GLY A 240 -11.90 28.90 5.30
C GLY A 240 -12.68 28.53 6.58
N GLY A 241 -12.03 28.55 7.76
CA GLY A 241 -12.70 28.30 9.04
C GLY A 241 -12.86 26.82 9.42
N GLY A 242 -12.59 25.89 8.49
CA GLY A 242 -12.66 24.45 8.74
C GLY A 242 -11.40 23.88 9.41
N ALA A 243 -11.49 22.64 9.88
CA ALA A 243 -10.41 21.90 10.53
C ALA A 243 -10.33 20.47 9.98
N LEU A 244 -9.12 19.91 9.94
CA LEU A 244 -8.93 18.47 9.74
C LEU A 244 -8.60 17.92 11.11
N LEU A 245 -9.53 17.17 11.68
CA LEU A 245 -9.39 16.54 12.98
C LEU A 245 -8.80 15.15 12.72
N GLY A 246 -7.47 15.11 12.70
CA GLY A 246 -6.64 14.02 12.22
C GLY A 246 -6.08 13.12 13.31
N ASP A 247 -6.25 13.42 14.60
CA ASP A 247 -5.69 12.58 15.66
C ASP A 247 -6.38 11.21 15.76
N ARG A 248 -7.72 11.18 15.58
CA ARG A 248 -8.52 9.95 15.69
C ARG A 248 -8.10 8.86 14.69
N ILE A 249 -7.59 9.24 13.51
CA ILE A 249 -7.14 8.27 12.49
C ILE A 249 -6.01 7.37 13.00
N ARG A 250 -5.22 7.86 13.98
CA ARG A 250 -4.07 7.17 14.55
C ARG A 250 -4.46 6.18 15.63
N MET A 251 -5.66 6.27 16.19
CA MET A 251 -6.07 5.52 17.37
C MET A 251 -6.63 4.15 16.98
N ASN A 252 -5.88 3.08 17.25
CA ASN A 252 -6.30 1.69 17.02
C ASN A 252 -6.88 1.05 18.29
N SER A 253 -6.71 1.67 19.46
CA SER A 253 -7.11 1.16 20.77
C SER A 253 -8.53 1.57 21.22
N LEU A 254 -9.32 2.19 20.33
CA LEU A 254 -10.67 2.73 20.64
C LEU A 254 -11.82 1.71 20.59
N THR A 255 -11.52 0.41 20.49
CA THR A 255 -12.55 -0.63 20.41
C THR A 255 -13.26 -0.85 21.75
N GLY A 256 -14.58 -1.02 21.72
CA GLY A 256 -15.42 -1.24 22.90
C GLY A 256 -15.95 0.04 23.54
N ASP A 257 -16.39 -0.04 24.80
CA ASP A 257 -17.02 1.04 25.57
C ASP A 257 -16.10 1.67 26.63
N ARG A 258 -14.85 1.21 26.71
CA ARG A 258 -13.87 1.62 27.73
C ARG A 258 -13.19 2.94 27.43
N VAL A 259 -13.08 3.32 26.16
CA VAL A 259 -12.38 4.53 25.73
C VAL A 259 -13.35 5.47 25.03
N TYR A 260 -13.51 6.68 25.57
CA TYR A 260 -14.22 7.77 24.91
C TYR A 260 -13.22 8.66 24.19
N PHE A 261 -13.55 9.09 22.98
CA PHE A 261 -12.69 9.95 22.17
C PHE A 261 -13.50 11.09 21.56
N ARG A 262 -13.01 12.31 21.74
CA ARG A 262 -13.60 13.52 21.16
C ARG A 262 -12.51 14.40 20.56
N SER A 263 -12.68 14.74 19.30
CA SER A 263 -11.80 15.66 18.59
C SER A 263 -12.31 17.10 18.67
N LEU A 264 -11.47 18.03 19.12
CA LEU A 264 -11.81 19.44 19.31
C LEU A 264 -10.99 20.30 18.34
N ALA A 265 -11.63 21.29 17.73
CA ALA A 265 -10.94 22.32 16.97
C ALA A 265 -10.60 23.51 17.88
N THR A 266 -9.45 24.15 17.68
CA THR A 266 -9.07 25.33 18.49
C THR A 266 -10.02 26.52 18.35
N ARG A 267 -10.70 26.68 17.19
CA ARG A 267 -11.71 27.72 16.88
C ARG A 267 -11.27 29.18 17.11
N GLY A 268 -9.98 29.44 17.33
CA GLY A 268 -9.41 30.76 17.57
C GLY A 268 -8.03 30.93 16.94
N ALA A 269 -7.67 32.17 16.60
CA ALA A 269 -6.37 32.47 16.01
C ALA A 269 -5.26 32.48 17.09
N GLY A 270 -4.43 31.44 17.12
CA GLY A 270 -3.22 31.41 17.94
C GLY A 270 -3.39 30.87 19.37
N SER A 271 -4.55 30.32 19.73
CA SER A 271 -4.72 29.53 20.95
C SER A 271 -4.45 28.06 20.64
N GLU A 272 -3.66 27.41 21.49
CA GLU A 272 -3.43 25.96 21.46
C GLU A 272 -4.52 25.18 22.19
N ILE A 273 -5.29 25.87 23.04
CA ILE A 273 -6.36 25.33 23.86
C ILE A 273 -7.72 25.72 23.25
N PRO A 274 -8.66 24.77 23.08
CA PRO A 274 -9.98 25.07 22.57
C PRO A 274 -10.85 25.74 23.64
N THR A 275 -11.77 26.60 23.22
CA THR A 275 -12.75 27.20 24.13
C THR A 275 -13.56 26.11 24.86
N GLY A 276 -13.63 26.21 26.19
CA GLY A 276 -14.39 25.27 27.03
C GLY A 276 -13.67 23.94 27.32
N LEU A 277 -12.33 23.88 27.19
CA LEU A 277 -11.57 22.67 27.53
C LEU A 277 -11.80 22.22 28.98
N ASP A 278 -11.67 23.13 29.95
CA ASP A 278 -11.84 22.80 31.38
C ASP A 278 -13.24 22.23 31.67
N ASP A 279 -14.27 22.85 31.09
CA ASP A 279 -15.64 22.37 31.21
C ASP A 279 -15.80 20.97 30.59
N ALA A 280 -15.16 20.71 29.45
CA ALA A 280 -15.19 19.39 28.81
C ALA A 280 -14.45 18.33 29.62
N VAL A 281 -13.33 18.68 30.25
CA VAL A 281 -12.61 17.83 31.20
C VAL A 281 -13.50 17.50 32.39
N LEU A 282 -14.14 18.50 33.00
CA LEU A 282 -15.09 18.29 34.10
C LEU A 282 -16.27 17.40 33.70
N ALA A 283 -16.82 17.60 32.50
CA ALA A 283 -17.88 16.74 31.97
C ALA A 283 -17.42 15.27 31.83
N CYS A 284 -16.18 15.03 31.40
CA CYS A 284 -15.62 13.67 31.35
C CYS A 284 -15.43 13.08 32.75
N LYS A 285 -14.95 13.86 33.73
CA LYS A 285 -14.84 13.41 35.13
C LYS A 285 -16.21 13.04 35.70
N ALA A 286 -17.22 13.89 35.48
CA ALA A 286 -18.59 13.66 35.90
C ALA A 286 -19.21 12.41 35.25
N ALA A 287 -18.87 12.12 33.98
CA ALA A 287 -19.36 10.97 33.23
C ALA A 287 -18.75 9.62 33.62
N GLY A 288 -17.93 9.61 34.67
CA GLY A 288 -17.49 8.39 35.32
C GLY A 288 -16.24 7.75 34.73
N TYR A 289 -15.43 8.53 34.01
CA TYR A 289 -14.11 8.10 33.55
C TYR A 289 -13.08 8.16 34.70
N ASP A 290 -12.09 7.28 34.64
CA ASP A 290 -11.05 7.10 35.67
C ASP A 290 -9.78 7.87 35.33
N LEU A 291 -9.56 8.17 34.05
CA LEU A 291 -8.47 9.00 33.54
C LEU A 291 -8.99 9.88 32.40
N VAL A 292 -8.60 11.16 32.39
CA VAL A 292 -8.80 12.05 31.25
C VAL A 292 -7.44 12.36 30.61
N VAL A 293 -7.32 12.15 29.31
CA VAL A 293 -6.13 12.48 28.52
C VAL A 293 -6.47 13.64 27.60
N VAL A 294 -5.66 14.70 27.63
CA VAL A 294 -5.80 15.86 26.73
C VAL A 294 -4.59 15.91 25.81
N GLU A 295 -4.80 15.79 24.51
CA GLU A 295 -3.74 15.94 23.51
C GLU A 295 -3.85 17.31 22.83
N THR A 296 -2.76 18.08 22.81
CA THR A 296 -2.72 19.41 22.18
C THR A 296 -2.38 19.32 20.68
N PRO A 297 -2.61 20.39 19.90
CA PRO A 297 -2.02 20.50 18.57
C PRO A 297 -0.48 20.53 18.65
N GLY A 298 0.18 20.49 17.49
CA GLY A 298 1.63 20.71 17.43
C GLY A 298 2.01 22.10 17.92
N ILE A 299 2.76 22.16 19.03
CA ILE A 299 3.13 23.41 19.69
C ILE A 299 4.50 23.94 19.23
N GLY A 300 4.72 25.24 19.37
CA GLY A 300 6.02 25.90 19.17
C GLY A 300 6.95 25.73 20.37
N GLN A 301 8.10 26.43 20.34
CA GLN A 301 9.08 26.36 21.44
C GLN A 301 8.64 27.14 22.69
N GLY A 302 7.95 28.27 22.53
CA GLY A 302 7.54 29.14 23.65
C GLY A 302 6.10 28.92 24.12
N ASP A 303 5.56 27.74 23.83
CA ASP A 303 4.16 27.43 24.08
C ASP A 303 4.05 26.37 25.18
N ALA A 304 3.27 26.66 26.23
CA ALA A 304 3.05 25.77 27.38
C ALA A 304 1.59 25.83 27.88
N GLY A 305 0.65 26.17 27.00
CA GLY A 305 -0.72 26.53 27.37
C GLY A 305 -1.52 25.41 28.05
N ILE A 306 -1.09 24.15 27.96
CA ILE A 306 -1.77 22.99 28.56
C ILE A 306 -1.56 22.87 30.07
N VAL A 307 -0.49 23.46 30.61
CA VAL A 307 -0.05 23.26 32.00
C VAL A 307 -1.12 23.62 33.02
N ASP A 308 -1.86 24.70 32.78
CA ASP A 308 -2.90 25.20 33.70
C ASP A 308 -4.20 24.37 33.67
N HIS A 309 -4.32 23.38 32.78
CA HIS A 309 -5.55 22.62 32.52
C HIS A 309 -5.46 21.14 32.91
N VAL A 310 -4.28 20.67 33.36
CA VAL A 310 -4.01 19.24 33.58
C VAL A 310 -3.26 19.01 34.90
N ASP A 311 -3.32 17.78 35.43
CA ASP A 311 -2.63 17.42 36.68
C ASP A 311 -1.17 17.01 36.43
N HIS A 312 -0.90 16.38 35.29
CA HIS A 312 0.45 16.02 34.85
C HIS A 312 0.66 16.29 33.37
N THR A 313 1.90 16.55 32.99
CA THR A 313 2.30 16.89 31.61
C THR A 313 3.36 15.93 31.06
N LEU A 314 3.08 15.42 29.86
CA LEU A 314 4.01 14.66 29.03
C LEU A 314 4.41 15.51 27.82
N TYR A 315 5.69 15.87 27.73
CA TYR A 315 6.23 16.54 26.55
C TYR A 315 6.83 15.53 25.56
N VAL A 316 6.32 15.53 24.33
CA VAL A 316 6.74 14.59 23.27
C VAL A 316 7.53 15.34 22.20
N MET A 317 8.77 14.94 21.98
CA MET A 317 9.68 15.52 20.99
C MET A 317 10.38 14.45 20.17
N THR A 318 11.06 14.84 19.09
CA THR A 318 11.93 13.94 18.30
C THR A 318 13.41 14.19 18.63
N PRO A 319 14.33 13.31 18.22
CA PRO A 319 15.77 13.56 18.31
C PRO A 319 16.25 14.79 17.51
N GLU A 320 15.44 15.30 16.59
CA GLU A 320 15.78 16.40 15.67
C GLU A 320 15.28 17.75 16.19
N PHE A 321 15.96 18.32 17.19
CA PHE A 321 15.64 19.64 17.76
C PHE A 321 16.68 20.74 17.44
N GLY A 322 17.66 20.42 16.60
CA GLY A 322 18.76 21.34 16.25
C GLY A 322 19.92 21.26 17.24
N ALA A 323 20.49 22.41 17.60
CA ALA A 323 21.59 22.47 18.57
C ALA A 323 21.06 22.31 20.01
N ALA A 324 21.88 21.77 20.92
CA ALA A 324 21.51 21.63 22.33
C ALA A 324 21.09 22.95 23.00
N SER A 325 21.60 24.10 22.54
CA SER A 325 21.18 25.43 23.03
C SER A 325 19.75 25.82 22.66
N GLN A 326 19.08 25.08 21.77
CA GLN A 326 17.65 25.29 21.51
C GLN A 326 16.79 24.74 22.65
N LEU A 327 17.27 23.76 23.42
CA LEU A 327 16.55 23.20 24.55
C LEU A 327 16.31 24.24 25.65
N GLU A 328 17.20 25.22 25.78
CA GLU A 328 17.06 26.36 26.70
C GLU A 328 15.91 27.32 26.32
N LYS A 329 15.30 27.15 25.14
CA LYS A 329 14.19 27.98 24.65
C LYS A 329 12.86 27.24 24.61
N ILE A 330 12.85 25.97 24.99
CA ILE A 330 11.63 25.16 25.00
C ILE A 330 11.00 25.33 26.38
N ASP A 331 10.01 26.21 26.48
CA ASP A 331 9.33 26.53 27.74
C ASP A 331 8.73 25.27 28.38
N MET A 332 8.22 24.35 27.55
CA MET A 332 7.64 23.10 28.04
C MET A 332 8.63 22.20 28.80
N LEU A 333 9.96 22.35 28.62
CA LEU A 333 10.95 21.62 29.41
C LEU A 333 11.08 22.14 30.85
N ASP A 334 10.59 23.34 31.16
CA ASP A 334 10.51 23.84 32.54
C ASP A 334 9.32 23.22 33.31
N PHE A 335 8.23 22.93 32.60
CA PHE A 335 6.97 22.48 33.21
C PHE A 335 6.71 20.98 33.09
N ALA A 336 7.34 20.29 32.13
CA ALA A 336 7.07 18.87 31.88
C ALA A 336 7.40 18.00 33.10
N ASP A 337 6.43 17.20 33.54
CA ASP A 337 6.66 16.15 34.55
C ASP A 337 7.51 15.03 33.96
N VAL A 338 7.19 14.65 32.73
CA VAL A 338 7.82 13.55 31.97
C VAL A 338 8.10 14.01 30.54
N VAL A 339 9.23 13.58 29.97
CA VAL A 339 9.59 13.85 28.57
C VAL A 339 9.73 12.53 27.81
N ALA A 340 9.08 12.43 26.66
CA ALA A 340 9.25 11.34 25.71
C ALA A 340 9.97 11.84 24.45
N ILE A 341 11.17 11.33 24.21
CA ILE A 341 11.87 11.48 22.94
C ILE A 341 11.43 10.33 22.06
N ASN A 342 10.36 10.58 21.31
CA ASN A 342 9.75 9.62 20.43
C ASN A 342 10.49 9.57 19.08
N LYS A 343 10.29 8.49 18.32
CA LYS A 343 11.09 8.16 17.13
C LYS A 343 12.55 7.89 17.48
N PHE A 344 12.75 7.13 18.56
CA PHE A 344 14.06 6.84 19.12
C PHE A 344 14.95 5.99 18.20
N GLU A 345 14.37 5.34 17.18
CA GLU A 345 15.08 4.67 16.09
C GLU A 345 15.91 5.62 15.21
N ARG A 346 15.70 6.94 15.31
CA ARG A 346 16.42 7.94 14.51
C ARG A 346 17.83 8.18 15.01
N ARG A 347 18.69 8.60 14.09
CA ARG A 347 20.10 8.90 14.38
C ARG A 347 20.21 10.03 15.41
N GLY A 348 21.06 9.83 16.42
CA GLY A 348 21.33 10.82 17.46
C GLY A 348 20.33 10.80 18.62
N ALA A 349 19.43 9.82 18.69
CA ALA A 349 18.43 9.70 19.75
C ALA A 349 19.03 9.57 21.17
N GLU A 350 20.14 8.84 21.33
CA GLU A 350 20.84 8.74 22.61
C GLU A 350 21.45 10.08 23.06
N ASP A 351 22.10 10.80 22.13
CA ASP A 351 22.64 12.14 22.39
C ASP A 351 21.51 13.12 22.74
N ALA A 352 20.41 13.07 21.99
CA ALA A 352 19.20 13.84 22.24
C ALA A 352 18.66 13.62 23.66
N ARG A 353 18.54 12.36 24.10
CA ARG A 353 18.13 12.01 25.46
C ARG A 353 19.06 12.57 26.52
N ARG A 354 20.36 12.41 26.34
CA ARG A 354 21.35 12.94 27.28
C ARG A 354 21.23 14.46 27.40
N ASP A 355 21.08 15.15 26.28
CA ASP A 355 21.06 16.61 26.25
C ASP A 355 19.76 17.16 26.86
N VAL A 356 18.62 16.53 26.57
CA VAL A 356 17.32 16.85 27.20
C VAL A 356 17.34 16.57 28.71
N ALA A 357 17.87 15.43 29.15
CA ALA A 357 17.98 15.12 30.57
C ALA A 357 18.89 16.11 31.32
N ARG A 358 20.00 16.52 30.71
CA ARG A 358 20.88 17.58 31.26
C ARG A 358 20.17 18.92 31.34
N GLN A 359 19.38 19.28 30.32
CA GLN A 359 18.61 20.51 30.35
C GLN A 359 17.57 20.47 31.48
N MET A 360 16.87 19.35 31.63
CA MET A 360 15.86 19.15 32.67
C MET A 360 16.45 19.23 34.10
N ILE A 361 17.68 18.72 34.32
CA ILE A 361 18.42 18.92 35.57
C ILE A 361 18.64 20.40 35.86
N ARG A 362 19.02 21.18 34.84
CA ARG A 362 19.27 22.63 34.99
C ARG A 362 17.97 23.36 35.30
N ASN A 363 16.91 23.06 34.58
CA ASN A 363 15.58 23.67 34.76
C ASN A 363 15.01 23.38 36.15
N ARG A 364 15.20 22.16 36.67
CA ARG A 364 14.75 21.74 38.01
C ARG A 364 15.75 22.06 39.14
N GLU A 365 16.89 22.70 38.84
CA GLU A 365 18.00 22.95 39.76
C GLU A 365 18.50 21.69 40.53
N ALA A 366 18.31 20.50 39.93
CA ALA A 366 18.56 19.20 40.56
C ALA A 366 20.03 18.76 40.41
N PHE A 367 20.99 19.63 40.74
CA PHE A 367 22.42 19.42 40.44
C PHE A 367 23.08 18.21 41.12
N GLY A 368 22.41 17.59 42.10
CA GLY A 368 22.84 16.34 42.74
C GLY A 368 22.35 15.06 42.06
N ALA A 369 21.46 15.16 41.06
CA ALA A 369 20.91 14.03 40.33
C ALA A 369 21.73 13.70 39.07
N SER A 370 21.70 12.43 38.66
CA SER A 370 22.26 12.00 37.38
C SER A 370 21.26 12.27 36.24
N PRO A 371 21.73 12.55 35.00
CA PRO A 371 20.84 12.58 33.82
C PRO A 371 20.01 11.31 33.64
N GLU A 372 20.50 10.17 34.14
CA GLU A 372 19.78 8.89 34.11
C GLU A 372 18.56 8.86 35.04
N ASP A 373 18.58 9.64 36.12
CA ASP A 373 17.49 9.72 37.10
C ASP A 373 16.30 10.52 36.56
N MET A 374 16.54 11.46 35.64
CA MET A 374 15.48 12.30 35.08
C MET A 374 14.40 11.48 34.36
N PRO A 375 13.12 11.89 34.42
CA PRO A 375 12.00 11.21 33.77
C PRO A 375 11.96 11.53 32.26
N VAL A 376 13.08 11.27 31.58
CA VAL A 376 13.23 11.36 30.13
C VAL A 376 13.28 9.94 29.59
N PHE A 377 12.39 9.62 28.66
CA PHE A 377 12.22 8.30 28.05
C PHE A 377 12.50 8.37 26.56
N GLY A 378 13.13 7.32 26.01
CA GLY A 378 13.32 7.15 24.57
C GLY A 378 12.31 6.14 24.05
N THR A 379 11.36 6.57 23.22
CA THR A 379 10.23 5.72 22.80
C THR A 379 10.17 5.55 21.28
N SER A 380 9.65 4.42 20.82
CA SER A 380 9.25 4.25 19.41
C SER A 380 7.78 3.82 19.31
N ALA A 381 6.87 4.78 19.20
CA ALA A 381 5.44 4.48 19.04
C ALA A 381 5.06 3.86 17.68
N ALA A 382 5.99 3.87 16.72
CA ALA A 382 5.83 3.17 15.45
C ALA A 382 6.06 1.65 15.59
N LYS A 383 6.82 1.26 16.61
CA LYS A 383 7.15 -0.13 16.89
C LYS A 383 6.11 -0.77 17.79
N PHE A 384 5.60 -1.92 17.37
CA PHE A 384 4.69 -2.69 18.19
C PHE A 384 5.41 -3.25 19.43
N ASN A 385 4.76 -3.14 20.59
CA ASN A 385 5.27 -3.63 21.87
C ASN A 385 6.67 -3.08 22.24
N ASP A 386 6.94 -1.82 21.89
CA ASP A 386 8.17 -1.13 22.27
C ASP A 386 8.36 -1.11 23.80
N ASP A 387 9.56 -1.50 24.24
CA ASP A 387 9.96 -1.53 25.64
C ASP A 387 10.18 -0.13 26.20
N GLY A 388 10.65 0.82 25.37
CA GLY A 388 10.73 2.24 25.70
C GLY A 388 9.37 2.85 26.04
N VAL A 389 8.34 2.59 25.21
CA VAL A 389 6.95 3.00 25.50
C VAL A 389 6.42 2.32 26.77
N THR A 390 6.76 1.05 26.99
CA THR A 390 6.32 0.30 28.18
C THR A 390 6.95 0.87 29.45
N ALA A 391 8.23 1.26 29.42
CA ALA A 391 8.89 1.94 30.53
C ALA A 391 8.25 3.32 30.83
N LEU A 392 7.95 4.10 29.79
CA LEU A 392 7.21 5.37 29.94
C LEU A 392 5.83 5.13 30.57
N TYR A 393 5.10 4.12 30.10
CA TYR A 393 3.81 3.73 30.65
C TYR A 393 3.90 3.36 32.13
N GLN A 394 4.86 2.53 32.53
CA GLN A 394 5.02 2.10 33.93
C GLN A 394 5.27 3.28 34.86
N HIS A 395 6.10 4.24 34.43
CA HIS A 395 6.33 5.48 35.16
C HIS A 395 5.09 6.36 35.26
N LEU A 396 4.37 6.56 34.15
CA LEU A 396 3.12 7.34 34.13
C LEU A 396 2.03 6.69 34.98
N ARG A 397 1.93 5.36 34.97
CA ARG A 397 0.95 4.62 35.78
C ARG A 397 1.16 4.90 37.27
N GLU A 398 2.40 4.86 37.74
CA GLU A 398 2.75 5.15 39.14
C GLU A 398 2.46 6.61 39.50
N LEU A 399 2.90 7.54 38.65
CA LEU A 399 2.65 8.98 38.83
C LEU A 399 1.15 9.29 38.91
N LEU A 400 0.33 8.73 38.01
CA LEU A 400 -1.11 8.92 38.00
C LEU A 400 -1.81 8.25 39.19
N ALA A 401 -1.28 7.12 39.67
CA ALA A 401 -1.81 6.45 40.86
C ALA A 401 -1.61 7.27 42.13
N GLU A 402 -0.48 7.99 42.26
CA GLU A 402 -0.25 8.95 43.35
C GLU A 402 -1.29 10.08 43.34
N ASN A 403 -1.82 10.43 42.17
CA ASN A 403 -2.87 11.44 41.96
C ASN A 403 -4.30 10.85 41.89
N GLY A 404 -4.51 9.64 42.42
CA GLY A 404 -5.83 9.07 42.65
C GLY A 404 -6.37 8.15 41.55
N LEU A 405 -5.56 7.78 40.54
CA LEU A 405 -5.93 6.71 39.61
C LEU A 405 -5.94 5.36 40.35
N SER A 406 -7.10 4.69 40.38
CA SER A 406 -7.23 3.37 41.01
C SER A 406 -6.70 2.26 40.09
N VAL A 407 -5.42 1.92 40.23
CA VAL A 407 -4.76 0.84 39.47
C VAL A 407 -4.59 -0.44 40.28
N SER A 408 -4.58 -1.58 39.59
CA SER A 408 -4.23 -2.89 40.13
C SER A 408 -2.79 -3.29 39.76
N ALA A 409 -2.28 -4.37 40.37
CA ALA A 409 -0.99 -4.93 39.99
C ALA A 409 -1.00 -5.28 38.49
N GLY A 410 -0.05 -4.73 37.73
CA GLY A 410 0.02 -4.87 36.29
C GLY A 410 0.39 -6.28 35.82
N VAL A 411 -0.09 -6.67 34.65
CA VAL A 411 0.25 -7.95 33.99
C VAL A 411 1.37 -7.81 32.95
N LEU A 412 1.75 -6.58 32.57
CA LEU A 412 2.85 -6.36 31.63
C LEU A 412 4.21 -6.65 32.30
N PRO A 413 5.20 -7.17 31.54
CA PRO A 413 6.55 -7.37 32.05
C PRO A 413 7.18 -6.07 32.56
N GLN A 414 7.86 -6.13 33.69
CA GLN A 414 8.59 -4.98 34.24
C GLN A 414 9.80 -4.67 33.35
N VAL A 415 9.97 -3.40 32.99
CA VAL A 415 11.10 -2.93 32.16
C VAL A 415 12.02 -2.07 33.03
N GLU A 416 13.31 -2.43 33.12
CA GLU A 416 14.29 -1.70 33.96
C GLU A 416 14.91 -0.48 33.23
N GLY A 417 14.92 -0.49 31.89
CA GLY A 417 15.46 0.59 31.06
C GLY A 417 14.48 1.74 30.83
N LYS A 418 15.00 2.90 30.38
CA LYS A 418 14.18 4.07 29.98
C LYS A 418 14.20 4.35 28.48
N VAL A 419 14.82 3.48 27.67
CA VAL A 419 14.96 3.65 26.23
C VAL A 419 14.52 2.39 25.50
N SER A 420 13.98 2.58 24.29
CA SER A 420 13.80 1.50 23.33
C SER A 420 15.12 0.79 23.06
N THR A 421 15.19 -0.53 23.26
CA THR A 421 16.45 -1.29 23.15
C THR A 421 16.60 -2.02 21.82
N ASP A 422 15.49 -2.37 21.18
CA ASP A 422 15.53 -3.16 19.96
C ASP A 422 15.60 -2.25 18.73
N THR A 423 16.83 -2.05 18.25
CA THR A 423 17.17 -1.29 17.05
C THR A 423 17.12 -2.15 15.77
N SER A 424 16.22 -3.13 15.66
CA SER A 424 16.03 -3.94 14.45
C SER A 424 15.58 -3.11 13.24
N VAL A 425 16.48 -2.33 12.65
CA VAL A 425 16.17 -1.51 11.48
C VAL A 425 16.18 -2.40 10.24
N VAL A 426 15.06 -2.40 9.49
CA VAL A 426 14.93 -3.13 8.20
C VAL A 426 16.08 -2.79 7.25
N ILE A 427 16.53 -1.53 7.23
CA ILE A 427 17.69 -1.06 6.48
C ILE A 427 18.64 -0.32 7.42
N PRO A 428 19.88 -0.80 7.62
CA PRO A 428 20.87 -0.13 8.46
C PRO A 428 21.14 1.32 8.03
N GLY A 429 21.37 2.21 9.00
CA GLY A 429 21.54 3.66 8.76
C GLY A 429 22.63 4.02 7.75
N ASN A 430 23.70 3.23 7.64
CA ASN A 430 24.79 3.42 6.67
C ASN A 430 24.40 3.03 5.23
N ARG A 431 23.27 2.36 5.02
CA ARG A 431 22.76 1.94 3.70
C ARG A 431 21.59 2.79 3.22
N THR A 432 21.16 3.81 3.97
CA THR A 432 20.00 4.67 3.66
C THR A 432 20.09 5.43 2.32
N ARG A 433 21.28 5.56 1.73
CA ARG A 433 21.53 6.28 0.47
C ARG A 433 21.57 5.38 -0.79
N TYR A 434 21.16 4.12 -0.68
CA TYR A 434 21.18 3.13 -1.76
C TYR A 434 20.58 3.61 -3.09
N LEU A 435 19.46 4.33 -3.08
CA LEU A 435 18.83 4.82 -4.31
C LEU A 435 19.67 5.87 -5.05
N ALA A 436 20.31 6.79 -4.33
CA ALA A 436 21.26 7.74 -4.93
C ALA A 436 22.50 7.03 -5.47
N GLU A 437 23.03 6.01 -4.78
CA GLU A 437 24.15 5.21 -5.28
C GLU A 437 23.80 4.46 -6.57
N ILE A 438 22.55 3.99 -6.69
CA ILE A 438 22.03 3.38 -7.91
C ILE A 438 21.92 4.41 -9.03
N ALA A 439 21.37 5.61 -8.75
CA ALA A 439 21.29 6.69 -9.71
C ALA A 439 22.68 7.08 -10.25
N ASP A 440 23.67 7.25 -9.37
CA ASP A 440 25.06 7.51 -9.75
C ASP A 440 25.66 6.37 -10.56
N THR A 441 25.30 5.12 -10.26
CA THR A 441 25.76 3.95 -11.02
C THR A 441 25.23 3.94 -12.44
N VAL A 442 23.94 4.20 -12.63
CA VAL A 442 23.33 4.30 -13.97
C VAL A 442 23.91 5.49 -14.74
N ARG A 443 24.03 6.68 -14.12
CA ARG A 443 24.63 7.84 -14.80
C ARG A 443 26.09 7.61 -15.21
N ARG A 444 26.89 6.97 -14.35
CA ARG A 444 28.28 6.56 -14.68
C ARG A 444 28.31 5.55 -15.82
N TYR A 445 27.35 4.63 -15.88
CA TYR A 445 27.24 3.70 -17.01
C TYR A 445 27.06 4.46 -18.33
N HIS A 446 26.15 5.44 -18.38
CA HIS A 446 25.91 6.27 -19.57
C HIS A 446 27.10 7.19 -19.90
N GLU A 447 27.77 7.76 -18.89
CA GLU A 447 28.99 8.55 -19.10
C GLU A 447 30.10 7.71 -19.73
N ARG A 448 30.34 6.50 -19.19
CA ARG A 448 31.29 5.55 -19.77
C ARG A 448 30.89 5.16 -21.19
N THR A 449 29.59 5.00 -21.46
CA THR A 449 29.08 4.72 -22.81
C THR A 449 29.44 5.85 -23.77
N ARG A 450 29.13 7.10 -23.44
CA ARG A 450 29.47 8.26 -24.29
C ARG A 450 30.97 8.37 -24.54
N ARG A 451 31.80 8.21 -23.50
CA ARG A 451 33.26 8.24 -23.63
C ARG A 451 33.78 7.18 -24.59
N GLN A 452 33.29 5.94 -24.46
CA GLN A 452 33.74 4.82 -25.28
C GLN A 452 33.22 4.92 -26.72
N VAL A 453 32.00 5.43 -26.93
CA VAL A 453 31.45 5.74 -28.26
C VAL A 453 32.32 6.77 -28.99
N GLU A 454 32.67 7.88 -28.33
CA GLU A 454 33.56 8.89 -28.92
C GLU A 454 34.97 8.36 -29.19
N ALA A 455 35.51 7.50 -28.32
CA ALA A 455 36.81 6.86 -28.54
C ALA A 455 36.79 5.95 -29.79
N VAL A 456 35.76 5.10 -29.92
CA VAL A 456 35.58 4.20 -31.07
C VAL A 456 35.36 5.00 -32.35
N ARG A 457 34.50 6.01 -32.33
CA ARG A 457 34.26 6.91 -33.47
C ARG A 457 35.52 7.61 -33.93
N ARG A 458 36.29 8.17 -32.98
CA ARG A 458 37.56 8.83 -33.27
C ARG A 458 38.56 7.87 -33.91
N ARG A 459 38.67 6.63 -33.39
CA ARG A 459 39.52 5.59 -33.98
C ARG A 459 39.10 5.31 -35.43
N ALA A 460 37.82 5.07 -35.67
CA ALA A 460 37.29 4.77 -37.00
C ALA A 460 37.51 5.93 -38.00
N GLN A 461 37.34 7.18 -37.57
CA GLN A 461 37.59 8.36 -38.40
C GLN A 461 39.08 8.53 -38.73
N LEU A 462 39.98 8.32 -37.76
CA LEU A 462 41.43 8.38 -37.99
C LEU A 462 41.88 7.25 -38.92
N GLU A 463 41.29 6.07 -38.79
CA GLU A 463 41.57 4.90 -39.63
C GLU A 463 41.14 5.15 -41.07
N ALA A 464 39.90 5.63 -41.28
CA ALA A 464 39.41 6.01 -42.60
C ALA A 464 40.25 7.13 -43.25
N ALA A 465 40.68 8.13 -42.47
CA ALA A 465 41.56 9.20 -42.96
C ALA A 465 42.95 8.68 -43.33
N ARG A 466 43.50 7.75 -42.53
CA ARG A 466 44.78 7.09 -42.82
C ARG A 466 44.68 6.32 -44.13
N ASP A 467 43.62 5.55 -44.31
CA ASP A 467 43.42 4.74 -45.51
C ASP A 467 43.26 5.60 -46.77
N ALA A 468 42.48 6.68 -46.69
CA ALA A 468 42.35 7.63 -47.80
C ALA A 468 43.70 8.28 -48.18
N LEU A 469 44.57 8.60 -47.21
CA LEU A 469 45.92 9.10 -47.51
C LEU A 469 46.84 8.00 -48.07
N ALA A 470 46.73 6.79 -47.56
CA ALA A 470 47.52 5.65 -48.02
C ALA A 470 47.19 5.28 -49.48
N GLU A 471 45.91 5.35 -49.87
CA GLU A 471 45.45 5.14 -51.25
C GLU A 471 46.09 6.13 -52.24
N GLU A 472 46.30 7.38 -51.81
CA GLU A 472 46.98 8.43 -52.58
C GLU A 472 48.52 8.41 -52.42
N ASN A 473 49.08 7.39 -51.76
CA ASN A 473 50.51 7.27 -51.43
C ASN A 473 51.08 8.47 -50.66
N ALA A 474 50.24 9.15 -49.87
CA ALA A 474 50.64 10.25 -49.01
C ALA A 474 51.16 9.75 -47.64
N SER A 475 51.86 10.63 -46.89
CA SER A 475 52.42 10.28 -45.58
C SER A 475 51.33 10.09 -44.51
N THR A 476 51.32 8.93 -43.84
CA THR A 476 50.35 8.57 -42.79
C THR A 476 50.88 8.69 -41.36
N GLY A 477 52.18 8.94 -41.15
CA GLY A 477 52.82 8.74 -39.84
C GLY A 477 52.24 9.53 -38.66
N ASP A 478 51.69 10.72 -38.90
CA ASP A 478 50.99 11.47 -37.85
C ASP A 478 49.63 10.84 -37.49
N LEU A 479 48.92 10.28 -38.46
CA LEU A 479 47.68 9.55 -38.22
C LEU A 479 47.93 8.21 -37.53
N ASP A 480 49.01 7.50 -37.87
CA ASP A 480 49.38 6.25 -37.20
C ASP A 480 49.64 6.47 -35.70
N ARG A 481 50.36 7.55 -35.35
CA ARG A 481 50.58 7.96 -33.95
C ARG A 481 49.29 8.37 -33.24
N LEU A 482 48.36 9.01 -33.94
CA LEU A 482 47.04 9.36 -33.39
C LEU A 482 46.16 8.11 -33.20
N LEU A 483 46.28 7.13 -34.09
CA LEU A 483 45.60 5.84 -34.04
C LEU A 483 46.06 5.01 -32.84
N GLU A 484 47.37 4.92 -32.56
CA GLU A 484 47.88 4.26 -31.36
C GLU A 484 47.26 4.83 -30.08
N LYS A 485 47.16 6.16 -30.00
CA LYS A 485 46.50 6.83 -28.86
C LYS A 485 45.00 6.57 -28.81
N ALA A 486 44.33 6.54 -29.95
CA ALA A 486 42.90 6.25 -30.02
C ALA A 486 42.59 4.81 -29.61
N ASN A 487 43.42 3.85 -30.05
CA ASN A 487 43.32 2.44 -29.65
C ASN A 487 43.47 2.26 -28.14
N ALA A 488 44.44 2.93 -27.52
CA ALA A 488 44.66 2.85 -26.07
C ALA A 488 43.50 3.46 -25.24
N ALA A 489 42.63 4.26 -25.84
CA ALA A 489 41.47 4.87 -25.17
C ALA A 489 40.20 3.99 -25.22
N ILE A 490 40.22 2.89 -25.98
CA ILE A 490 39.11 1.94 -26.08
C ILE A 490 39.34 0.83 -25.05
N ASP A 491 38.34 0.60 -24.20
CA ASP A 491 38.38 -0.43 -23.18
C ASP A 491 38.32 -1.82 -23.84
N ALA A 492 38.97 -2.83 -23.25
CA ALA A 492 39.03 -4.18 -23.84
C ALA A 492 37.64 -4.85 -23.98
N ASP A 493 36.72 -4.59 -23.05
CA ASP A 493 35.34 -5.07 -23.11
C ASP A 493 34.54 -4.40 -24.24
N THR A 494 34.83 -3.14 -24.57
CA THR A 494 34.25 -2.46 -25.73
C THR A 494 34.64 -3.14 -27.03
N THR A 495 35.94 -3.47 -27.21
CA THR A 495 36.41 -4.19 -28.41
C THR A 495 35.77 -5.56 -28.51
N ALA A 496 35.77 -6.33 -27.42
CA ALA A 496 35.14 -7.65 -27.39
C ALA A 496 33.64 -7.60 -27.71
N LEU A 497 32.93 -6.57 -27.22
CA LEU A 497 31.51 -6.39 -27.51
C LEU A 497 31.24 -6.15 -29.00
N LEU A 498 32.04 -5.30 -29.65
CA LEU A 498 31.92 -5.04 -31.09
C LEU A 498 32.24 -6.29 -31.93
N GLU A 499 33.31 -7.01 -31.60
CA GLU A 499 33.70 -8.25 -32.28
C GLU A 499 32.62 -9.34 -32.11
N SER A 500 32.09 -9.51 -30.89
CA SER A 500 31.04 -10.50 -30.61
C SER A 500 29.73 -10.21 -31.35
N TYR A 501 29.44 -8.93 -31.64
CA TYR A 501 28.25 -8.55 -32.36
C TYR A 501 28.30 -8.97 -33.83
N ASP A 502 29.46 -8.96 -34.48
CA ASP A 502 29.57 -9.41 -35.87
C ASP A 502 29.19 -10.89 -36.02
N GLU A 503 29.67 -11.73 -35.10
CA GLU A 503 29.30 -13.15 -35.03
C GLU A 503 27.80 -13.33 -34.74
N LEU A 504 27.28 -12.54 -33.79
CA LEU A 504 25.87 -12.56 -33.42
C LEU A 504 24.95 -12.12 -34.58
N ALA A 505 25.34 -11.08 -35.31
CA ALA A 505 24.59 -10.56 -36.44
C ALA A 505 24.50 -11.61 -37.56
N GLU A 506 25.57 -12.36 -37.83
CA GLU A 506 25.54 -13.48 -38.78
C GLU A 506 24.59 -14.60 -38.32
N GLN A 507 24.60 -14.95 -37.04
CA GLN A 507 23.64 -15.92 -36.49
C GLN A 507 22.19 -15.48 -36.71
N TYR A 508 21.88 -14.20 -36.48
CA TYR A 508 20.55 -13.64 -36.65
C TYR A 508 20.13 -13.44 -38.12
N ARG A 509 21.07 -13.51 -39.08
CA ARG A 509 20.78 -13.54 -40.53
C ARG A 509 20.41 -14.94 -41.03
N GLY A 510 20.70 -15.98 -40.25
CA GLY A 510 20.37 -17.38 -40.56
C GLY A 510 18.87 -17.66 -40.62
N SER A 511 18.50 -18.90 -40.96
CA SER A 511 17.08 -19.33 -40.96
C SER A 511 16.58 -19.70 -39.57
N GLU A 512 17.45 -20.26 -38.74
CA GLU A 512 17.15 -20.74 -37.38
C GLU A 512 18.30 -20.37 -36.44
N LEU A 513 17.97 -20.13 -35.17
CA LEU A 513 18.94 -20.07 -34.09
C LEU A 513 18.78 -21.28 -33.18
N VAL A 514 19.89 -21.92 -32.84
CA VAL A 514 19.94 -23.01 -31.86
C VAL A 514 20.60 -22.49 -30.60
N PHE A 515 19.89 -22.54 -29.47
CA PHE A 515 20.44 -22.19 -28.17
C PHE A 515 19.99 -23.20 -27.12
N THR A 516 20.83 -23.38 -26.09
CA THR A 516 20.57 -24.37 -25.03
C THR A 516 19.93 -23.70 -23.82
N VAL A 517 18.81 -24.24 -23.33
CA VAL A 517 18.17 -23.83 -22.08
C VAL A 517 18.03 -25.04 -21.17
N ARG A 518 18.70 -25.02 -20.01
CA ARG A 518 18.63 -26.09 -19.00
C ARG A 518 18.84 -27.48 -19.63
N ASP A 519 19.93 -27.63 -20.39
CA ASP A 519 20.35 -28.86 -21.07
C ASP A 519 19.44 -29.34 -22.23
N ARG A 520 18.53 -28.47 -22.72
CA ARG A 520 17.71 -28.73 -23.91
C ARG A 520 18.07 -27.79 -25.04
N GLU A 521 18.33 -28.33 -26.23
CA GLU A 521 18.44 -27.54 -27.45
C GLU A 521 17.06 -27.02 -27.87
N ILE A 522 16.94 -25.71 -27.98
CA ILE A 522 15.78 -25.03 -28.56
C ILE A 522 16.19 -24.53 -29.93
N ARG A 523 15.45 -24.97 -30.95
CA ARG A 523 15.58 -24.47 -32.32
C ARG A 523 14.47 -23.48 -32.59
N THR A 524 14.83 -22.26 -32.98
CA THR A 524 13.88 -21.17 -33.16
C THR A 524 14.01 -20.62 -34.58
N SER A 525 12.93 -20.69 -35.36
CA SER A 525 12.87 -20.01 -36.66
C SER A 525 13.03 -18.52 -36.48
N LEU A 526 13.88 -17.88 -37.28
CA LEU A 526 14.18 -16.45 -37.20
C LEU A 526 13.29 -15.60 -38.11
N TRP A 527 12.49 -16.23 -38.96
CA TRP A 527 11.68 -15.55 -39.98
C TRP A 527 10.23 -15.99 -39.91
N ARG A 528 9.31 -15.06 -40.19
CA ARG A 528 7.88 -15.31 -40.33
C ARG A 528 7.40 -14.76 -41.66
N ASP A 529 6.80 -15.61 -42.48
CA ASP A 529 6.31 -15.21 -43.80
C ASP A 529 4.95 -14.52 -43.73
N THR A 530 4.72 -13.53 -44.60
CA THR A 530 3.41 -12.90 -44.79
C THR A 530 2.64 -13.52 -45.95
N LEU A 531 1.33 -13.24 -46.03
CA LEU A 531 0.50 -13.67 -47.16
C LEU A 531 1.01 -13.10 -48.50
N SER A 532 1.69 -11.94 -48.48
CA SER A 532 2.29 -11.33 -49.67
C SER A 532 3.65 -11.93 -50.04
N GLY A 533 4.14 -12.93 -49.29
CA GLY A 533 5.45 -13.56 -49.50
C GLY A 533 6.65 -12.78 -48.93
N SER A 534 6.42 -11.72 -48.14
CA SER A 534 7.50 -11.01 -47.45
C SER A 534 7.99 -11.83 -46.25
N ARG A 535 9.31 -11.92 -46.08
CA ARG A 535 9.92 -12.56 -44.90
C ARG A 535 10.19 -11.51 -43.82
N ILE A 536 9.48 -11.59 -42.70
CA ILE A 536 9.66 -10.67 -41.57
C ILE A 536 10.62 -11.31 -40.56
N PRO A 537 11.73 -10.65 -40.19
CA PRO A 537 12.60 -11.17 -39.16
C PRO A 537 11.92 -11.04 -37.79
N ARG A 538 12.03 -12.08 -36.95
CA ARG A 538 11.57 -12.02 -35.56
C ARG A 538 12.31 -10.95 -34.79
N VAL A 539 13.62 -10.79 -35.00
CA VAL A 539 14.42 -9.71 -34.43
C VAL A 539 15.14 -8.99 -35.57
N ALA A 540 14.85 -7.70 -35.75
CA ALA A 540 15.47 -6.87 -36.76
C ALA A 540 16.82 -6.34 -36.24
N LEU A 541 17.86 -6.44 -37.07
CA LEU A 541 19.20 -5.93 -36.75
C LEU A 541 19.34 -4.45 -37.15
N PRO A 542 20.07 -3.64 -36.36
CA PRO A 542 20.42 -2.28 -36.78
C PRO A 542 21.29 -2.29 -38.04
N ARG A 543 21.20 -1.19 -38.81
CA ARG A 543 21.95 -0.98 -40.07
C ARG A 543 23.04 0.08 -39.94
N TYR A 544 23.58 0.27 -38.74
CA TYR A 544 24.63 1.25 -38.49
C TYR A 544 25.92 0.84 -39.17
N THR A 545 26.53 1.77 -39.91
CA THR A 545 27.85 1.59 -40.55
C THR A 545 28.97 2.25 -39.76
N GLU A 546 28.64 3.15 -38.83
CA GLU A 546 29.58 3.84 -37.95
C GLU A 546 29.74 3.03 -36.66
N PRO A 547 30.95 2.54 -36.31
CA PRO A 547 31.16 1.67 -35.14
C PRO A 547 30.80 2.33 -33.80
N GLY A 548 30.91 3.65 -33.68
CA GLY A 548 30.46 4.40 -32.51
C GLY A 548 28.95 4.32 -32.30
N GLU A 549 28.15 4.51 -33.36
CA GLU A 549 26.69 4.32 -33.31
C GLU A 549 26.30 2.87 -32.98
N LEU A 550 27.02 1.90 -33.57
CA LEU A 550 26.82 0.50 -33.21
C LEU A 550 27.10 0.26 -31.72
N LEU A 551 28.23 0.75 -31.20
CA LEU A 551 28.53 0.61 -29.78
C LEU A 551 27.49 1.29 -28.88
N SER A 552 27.01 2.46 -29.28
CA SER A 552 25.94 3.18 -28.58
C SER A 552 24.70 2.30 -28.44
N PHE A 553 24.27 1.67 -29.55
CA PHE A 553 23.16 0.71 -29.55
C PHE A 553 23.44 -0.50 -28.64
N LEU A 554 24.60 -1.15 -28.78
CA LEU A 554 24.93 -2.37 -28.03
C LEU A 554 24.96 -2.12 -26.52
N ARG A 555 25.44 -0.95 -26.09
CA ARG A 555 25.49 -0.62 -24.66
C ARG A 555 24.16 -0.09 -24.13
N ARG A 556 23.34 0.61 -24.92
CA ARG A 556 22.11 1.23 -24.40
C ARG A 556 20.89 0.33 -24.52
N GLU A 557 20.84 -0.49 -25.55
CA GLU A 557 19.65 -1.27 -25.87
C GLU A 557 19.92 -2.76 -26.07
N HIS A 558 20.92 -3.05 -26.91
CA HIS A 558 21.24 -4.38 -27.43
C HIS A 558 20.03 -5.12 -28.05
N LEU A 559 20.27 -6.26 -28.70
CA LEU A 559 19.20 -7.21 -29.06
C LEU A 559 18.53 -7.79 -27.80
N PRO A 560 17.25 -8.22 -27.89
CA PRO A 560 16.58 -8.94 -26.79
C PRO A 560 17.43 -10.12 -26.28
N GLY A 561 17.46 -10.31 -24.96
CA GLY A 561 18.20 -11.40 -24.32
C GLY A 561 19.65 -11.10 -23.97
N TYR A 562 20.15 -9.90 -24.27
CA TYR A 562 21.53 -9.48 -24.00
C TYR A 562 21.55 -8.21 -23.15
N PHE A 563 22.58 -8.04 -22.32
CA PHE A 563 22.72 -6.88 -21.45
C PHE A 563 22.72 -5.57 -22.27
N PRO A 564 22.01 -4.50 -21.84
CA PRO A 564 21.28 -4.32 -20.57
C PRO A 564 19.81 -4.76 -20.60
N PHE A 565 19.43 -5.67 -21.51
CA PHE A 565 18.11 -6.28 -21.63
C PHE A 565 16.97 -5.30 -21.92
N THR A 566 17.28 -4.12 -22.45
CA THR A 566 16.32 -3.05 -22.73
C THR A 566 15.18 -3.55 -23.62
N ALA A 567 15.47 -4.32 -24.66
CA ALA A 567 14.47 -4.87 -25.59
C ALA A 567 13.81 -6.19 -25.14
N GLY A 568 14.13 -6.67 -23.94
CA GLY A 568 13.59 -7.89 -23.36
C GLY A 568 14.66 -8.81 -22.77
N VAL A 569 14.27 -9.59 -21.75
CA VAL A 569 15.20 -10.46 -20.99
C VAL A 569 15.48 -11.81 -21.65
N PHE A 570 14.75 -12.16 -22.70
CA PHE A 570 14.91 -13.40 -23.45
C PHE A 570 15.21 -13.08 -24.93
N PRO A 571 16.00 -13.92 -25.62
CA PRO A 571 16.28 -13.73 -27.05
C PRO A 571 15.04 -13.71 -27.95
N PHE A 572 14.05 -14.52 -27.59
CA PHE A 572 12.77 -14.62 -28.30
C PHE A 572 11.61 -14.84 -27.33
N LYS A 573 10.42 -14.45 -27.74
CA LYS A 573 9.15 -14.82 -27.10
C LYS A 573 8.93 -16.34 -27.21
N ARG A 574 8.29 -16.92 -26.20
CA ARG A 574 8.01 -18.37 -26.17
C ARG A 574 6.99 -18.75 -27.23
N ASP A 575 7.28 -19.83 -27.96
CA ASP A 575 6.30 -20.47 -28.84
C ASP A 575 5.40 -21.38 -27.99
N GLY A 576 4.07 -21.25 -28.11
CA GLY A 576 3.08 -22.11 -27.44
C GLY A 576 2.68 -21.71 -26.00
N GLU A 577 3.33 -20.73 -25.38
CA GLU A 577 2.94 -20.18 -24.08
C GLU A 577 2.71 -18.67 -24.21
N ASP A 578 1.49 -18.30 -24.64
CA ASP A 578 1.10 -16.89 -24.77
C ASP A 578 1.16 -16.20 -23.37
N PRO A 579 1.53 -14.90 -23.31
CA PRO A 579 1.71 -14.18 -22.04
C PRO A 579 0.40 -13.96 -21.26
N ALA A 580 -0.73 -14.35 -21.85
CA ALA A 580 -2.06 -14.21 -21.31
C ALA A 580 -2.16 -14.86 -19.92
N ARG A 581 -2.62 -14.06 -18.97
CA ARG A 581 -2.90 -14.49 -17.59
C ARG A 581 -4.17 -13.76 -17.16
N MET A 582 -5.27 -14.49 -17.10
CA MET A 582 -6.58 -13.90 -16.78
C MET A 582 -6.82 -13.90 -15.29
N PHE A 583 -7.19 -12.72 -14.78
CA PHE A 583 -7.60 -12.48 -13.42
C PHE A 583 -9.03 -13.01 -13.23
N ALA A 584 -9.22 -13.88 -12.25
CA ALA A 584 -10.52 -14.45 -11.92
C ALA A 584 -10.63 -14.69 -10.40
N GLY A 585 -11.83 -14.50 -9.89
CA GLY A 585 -12.18 -14.73 -8.50
C GLY A 585 -13.57 -14.17 -8.25
N GLU A 586 -14.51 -15.04 -7.88
CA GLU A 586 -15.88 -14.65 -7.59
C GLU A 586 -16.59 -15.74 -6.79
N GLY A 587 -17.33 -15.34 -5.75
CA GLY A 587 -18.11 -16.26 -4.92
C GLY A 587 -17.23 -17.18 -4.09
N ASP A 588 -17.62 -18.45 -4.02
CA ASP A 588 -16.87 -19.46 -3.30
C ASP A 588 -15.72 -20.07 -4.14
N ALA A 589 -14.90 -20.90 -3.48
CA ALA A 589 -13.81 -21.62 -4.13
C ALA A 589 -14.27 -22.48 -5.32
N PHE A 590 -15.49 -23.02 -5.29
CA PHE A 590 -16.00 -23.93 -6.31
C PHE A 590 -16.41 -23.19 -7.58
N ARG A 591 -17.07 -22.03 -7.47
CA ARG A 591 -17.40 -21.18 -8.62
C ARG A 591 -16.15 -20.68 -9.32
N THR A 592 -15.19 -20.19 -8.55
CA THR A 592 -13.91 -19.73 -9.10
C THR A 592 -13.12 -20.87 -9.76
N ASN A 593 -13.11 -22.09 -9.18
CA ASN A 593 -12.50 -23.26 -9.81
C ASN A 593 -13.13 -23.59 -11.18
N ARG A 594 -14.47 -23.56 -11.29
CA ARG A 594 -15.17 -23.75 -12.58
C ARG A 594 -14.75 -22.70 -13.60
N ARG A 595 -14.62 -21.44 -13.16
CA ARG A 595 -14.15 -20.33 -14.01
C ARG A 595 -12.72 -20.53 -14.49
N PHE A 596 -11.80 -20.98 -13.63
CA PHE A 596 -10.44 -21.32 -14.04
C PHE A 596 -10.41 -22.45 -15.06
N LYS A 597 -11.23 -23.49 -14.89
CA LYS A 597 -11.34 -24.62 -15.84
C LYS A 597 -11.86 -24.14 -17.20
N TYR A 598 -12.85 -23.24 -17.21
CA TYR A 598 -13.36 -22.61 -18.43
C TYR A 598 -12.30 -21.75 -19.14
N LEU A 599 -11.68 -20.80 -18.43
CA LEU A 599 -10.73 -19.85 -19.02
C LEU A 599 -9.46 -20.52 -19.55
N SER A 600 -9.14 -21.71 -19.05
CA SER A 600 -7.93 -22.44 -19.42
C SER A 600 -8.20 -23.67 -20.28
N SER A 601 -9.44 -23.97 -20.68
CA SER A 601 -9.81 -25.22 -21.36
C SER A 601 -8.97 -25.49 -22.61
N ASP A 602 -8.76 -24.44 -23.41
CA ASP A 602 -8.17 -24.52 -24.75
C ASP A 602 -6.65 -24.28 -24.76
N SER A 603 -6.06 -24.04 -23.59
CA SER A 603 -4.61 -23.79 -23.44
C SER A 603 -3.90 -25.00 -22.83
N GLU A 604 -2.80 -25.44 -23.44
CA GLU A 604 -1.91 -26.46 -22.86
C GLU A 604 -1.21 -25.96 -21.59
N ALA A 605 -0.87 -24.66 -21.55
CA ALA A 605 -0.29 -24.01 -20.38
C ALA A 605 -1.39 -23.40 -19.48
N LYS A 606 -1.44 -23.81 -18.21
CA LYS A 606 -2.43 -23.33 -17.24
C LYS A 606 -1.86 -22.18 -16.42
N ARG A 607 -2.15 -20.93 -16.83
CA ARG A 607 -1.65 -19.71 -16.18
C ARG A 607 -2.79 -19.00 -15.44
N LEU A 608 -2.98 -19.36 -14.17
CA LEU A 608 -4.09 -18.88 -13.35
C LEU A 608 -3.73 -17.58 -12.62
N SER A 609 -4.69 -16.68 -12.42
CA SER A 609 -4.51 -15.49 -11.60
C SER A 609 -5.72 -15.26 -10.71
N THR A 610 -5.50 -15.26 -9.41
CA THR A 610 -6.54 -15.35 -8.38
C THR A 610 -6.79 -13.99 -7.75
N ALA A 611 -8.05 -13.56 -7.79
CA ALA A 611 -8.57 -12.38 -7.10
C ALA A 611 -9.32 -12.82 -5.84
N PHE A 612 -8.93 -12.35 -4.66
CA PHE A 612 -9.62 -12.69 -3.41
C PHE A 612 -10.66 -11.63 -3.05
N ASP A 613 -11.73 -12.04 -2.37
CA ASP A 613 -12.72 -11.10 -1.85
C ASP A 613 -12.10 -10.17 -0.80
N SER A 614 -12.75 -9.03 -0.57
CA SER A 614 -12.23 -8.04 0.38
C SER A 614 -12.09 -8.59 1.81
N VAL A 615 -12.92 -9.55 2.22
CA VAL A 615 -12.83 -10.23 3.52
C VAL A 615 -11.49 -10.99 3.65
N THR A 616 -11.16 -11.81 2.65
CA THR A 616 -9.89 -12.54 2.57
C THR A 616 -8.70 -11.59 2.43
N LEU A 617 -8.81 -10.52 1.62
CA LEU A 617 -7.73 -9.55 1.41
C LEU A 617 -7.27 -8.88 2.72
N TYR A 618 -8.18 -8.74 3.69
CA TYR A 618 -7.89 -8.16 5.00
C TYR A 618 -7.64 -9.20 6.09
N GLY A 619 -7.57 -10.49 5.74
CA GLY A 619 -7.25 -11.56 6.69
C GLY A 619 -8.37 -11.88 7.66
N TRP A 620 -9.62 -11.58 7.31
CA TRP A 620 -10.79 -11.90 8.13
C TRP A 620 -11.44 -13.20 7.67
N ASP A 621 -12.13 -13.86 8.60
CA ASP A 621 -13.05 -14.94 8.28
C ASP A 621 -14.42 -14.36 7.89
N PRO A 622 -15.22 -15.05 7.05
CA PRO A 622 -16.60 -14.65 6.77
C PRO A 622 -17.46 -14.69 8.04
N ASP A 623 -18.33 -13.68 8.19
CA ASP A 623 -19.22 -13.50 9.35
C ASP A 623 -20.63 -13.07 8.89
N THR A 624 -21.61 -13.32 9.74
CA THR A 624 -23.00 -12.86 9.65
C THR A 624 -23.20 -11.36 9.84
N ARG A 625 -22.22 -10.65 10.42
CA ARG A 625 -22.31 -9.18 10.58
C ARG A 625 -22.52 -8.51 9.21
N PRO A 626 -23.53 -7.63 9.01
CA PRO A 626 -23.93 -7.19 7.68
C PRO A 626 -22.83 -6.56 6.83
N ASP A 627 -21.93 -5.78 7.45
CA ASP A 627 -20.81 -5.12 6.78
C ASP A 627 -19.69 -6.08 6.34
N ILE A 628 -19.62 -7.28 6.91
CA ILE A 628 -18.77 -8.40 6.45
C ILE A 628 -19.57 -9.26 5.46
N TYR A 629 -20.78 -9.67 5.82
CA TYR A 629 -21.62 -10.60 5.07
C TYR A 629 -21.93 -10.11 3.65
N GLY A 630 -22.18 -8.81 3.46
CA GLY A 630 -22.37 -8.20 2.14
C GLY A 630 -21.16 -8.38 1.20
N LYS A 631 -19.97 -8.54 1.76
CA LYS A 631 -18.68 -8.57 1.04
C LYS A 631 -18.13 -9.98 0.81
N VAL A 632 -18.65 -11.00 1.49
CA VAL A 632 -18.23 -12.39 1.32
C VAL A 632 -18.47 -12.85 -0.13
N GLY A 633 -17.40 -13.22 -0.83
CA GLY A 633 -17.40 -13.67 -2.22
C GLY A 633 -17.73 -12.57 -3.26
N THR A 634 -17.79 -11.31 -2.83
CA THR A 634 -18.01 -10.15 -3.72
C THR A 634 -16.66 -9.63 -4.20
N SER A 635 -16.55 -9.31 -5.50
CA SER A 635 -15.33 -8.78 -6.14
C SER A 635 -14.09 -9.70 -6.05
N GLY A 636 -14.29 -10.97 -5.68
CA GLY A 636 -13.22 -11.93 -5.48
C GLY A 636 -13.71 -13.25 -4.90
N VAL A 637 -12.81 -14.24 -4.81
CA VAL A 637 -13.11 -15.54 -4.19
C VAL A 637 -12.92 -15.48 -2.67
N SER A 638 -13.85 -16.06 -1.92
CA SER A 638 -13.76 -16.17 -0.46
C SER A 638 -12.97 -17.40 -0.03
N ILE A 639 -11.83 -17.21 0.64
CA ILE A 639 -10.94 -18.28 1.11
C ILE A 639 -10.58 -18.04 2.57
N ALA A 640 -11.13 -18.83 3.48
CA ALA A 640 -10.89 -18.71 4.92
C ALA A 640 -10.03 -19.85 5.48
N THR A 641 -9.99 -21.00 4.80
CA THR A 641 -9.32 -22.21 5.30
C THR A 641 -8.48 -22.90 4.21
N LEU A 642 -7.56 -23.78 4.65
CA LEU A 642 -6.85 -24.68 3.73
C LEU A 642 -7.81 -25.54 2.89
N ALA A 643 -8.96 -25.93 3.43
CA ALA A 643 -9.95 -26.72 2.70
C ALA A 643 -10.57 -25.94 1.52
N ASP A 644 -10.73 -24.63 1.65
CA ASP A 644 -11.19 -23.75 0.56
C ASP A 644 -10.10 -23.62 -0.51
N MET A 645 -8.84 -23.43 -0.09
CA MET A 645 -7.70 -23.35 -1.01
C MET A 645 -7.53 -24.64 -1.83
N LYS A 646 -7.76 -25.80 -1.23
CA LYS A 646 -7.76 -27.08 -1.95
C LYS A 646 -8.87 -27.15 -2.99
N ALA A 647 -10.08 -26.74 -2.63
CA ALA A 647 -11.22 -26.71 -3.55
C ALA A 647 -10.98 -25.74 -4.72
N LEU A 648 -10.33 -24.60 -4.46
CA LEU A 648 -10.03 -23.59 -5.47
C LEU A 648 -9.16 -24.12 -6.62
N TYR A 649 -8.16 -24.94 -6.31
CA TYR A 649 -7.21 -25.47 -7.30
C TYR A 649 -7.42 -26.96 -7.63
N ASP A 650 -8.55 -27.53 -7.24
CA ASP A 650 -8.89 -28.90 -7.59
C ASP A 650 -8.88 -29.13 -9.12
N GLY A 651 -8.27 -30.24 -9.54
CA GLY A 651 -8.07 -30.60 -10.95
C GLY A 651 -6.90 -29.90 -11.66
N PHE A 652 -6.15 -29.02 -10.99
CA PHE A 652 -4.92 -28.43 -11.52
C PHE A 652 -3.69 -29.01 -10.81
N ASP A 653 -2.78 -29.65 -11.55
CA ASP A 653 -1.50 -30.09 -11.00
C ASP A 653 -0.58 -28.89 -10.76
N LEU A 654 -0.42 -28.50 -9.50
CA LEU A 654 0.40 -27.36 -9.07
C LEU A 654 1.91 -27.61 -9.20
N THR A 655 2.32 -28.85 -9.41
CA THR A 655 3.73 -29.24 -9.64
C THR A 655 4.07 -29.41 -11.12
N ALA A 656 3.07 -29.35 -12.01
CA ALA A 656 3.30 -29.47 -13.44
C ALA A 656 4.15 -28.30 -13.97
N PRO A 657 5.11 -28.56 -14.87
CA PRO A 657 5.95 -27.51 -15.43
C PRO A 657 5.16 -26.50 -16.29
N THR A 658 3.95 -26.84 -16.74
CA THR A 658 3.07 -25.99 -17.55
C THR A 658 1.96 -25.30 -16.75
N THR A 659 1.90 -25.51 -15.43
CA THR A 659 0.96 -24.83 -14.54
C THR A 659 1.70 -23.75 -13.75
N SER A 660 1.10 -22.56 -13.65
CA SER A 660 1.61 -21.51 -12.76
C SER A 660 0.48 -20.65 -12.21
N VAL A 661 0.44 -20.49 -10.89
CA VAL A 661 -0.61 -19.76 -10.19
C VAL A 661 -0.08 -18.43 -9.67
N SER A 662 -0.78 -17.34 -10.00
CA SER A 662 -0.56 -16.02 -9.40
C SER A 662 -1.68 -15.73 -8.41
N MET A 663 -1.33 -15.23 -7.23
CA MET A 663 -2.28 -14.89 -6.16
C MET A 663 -2.06 -13.43 -5.75
N THR A 664 -3.07 -12.58 -6.00
CA THR A 664 -3.03 -11.16 -5.67
C THR A 664 -3.51 -10.97 -4.23
N ILE A 665 -2.58 -11.11 -3.28
CA ILE A 665 -2.80 -10.97 -1.85
C ILE A 665 -1.61 -10.24 -1.22
N ASN A 666 -1.84 -9.37 -0.22
CA ASN A 666 -0.81 -8.55 0.42
C ASN A 666 -0.76 -8.76 1.93
N GLY A 667 -1.66 -8.13 2.72
CA GLY A 667 -1.65 -8.19 4.18
C GLY A 667 -1.48 -9.60 4.76
N PRO A 668 -2.39 -10.54 4.47
CA PRO A 668 -2.30 -11.93 4.93
C PRO A 668 -1.61 -12.86 3.92
N ALA A 669 -0.75 -12.31 3.04
CA ALA A 669 -0.04 -13.11 2.04
C ALA A 669 0.75 -14.30 2.61
N PRO A 670 1.43 -14.21 3.77
CA PRO A 670 2.10 -15.36 4.36
C PRO A 670 1.13 -16.52 4.64
N THR A 671 -0.06 -16.23 5.17
CA THR A 671 -1.06 -17.25 5.49
C THR A 671 -1.63 -17.90 4.23
N ILE A 672 -1.99 -17.10 3.22
CA ILE A 672 -2.49 -17.61 1.94
C ILE A 672 -1.41 -18.42 1.19
N LEU A 673 -0.14 -17.99 1.26
CA LEU A 673 0.97 -18.75 0.71
C LEU A 673 1.15 -20.10 1.42
N ALA A 674 1.02 -20.14 2.75
CA ALA A 674 1.07 -21.38 3.52
C ALA A 674 -0.10 -22.32 3.14
N PHE A 675 -1.32 -21.80 2.96
CA PHE A 675 -2.42 -22.60 2.41
C PHE A 675 -2.09 -23.16 1.03
N PHE A 676 -1.55 -22.34 0.13
CA PHE A 676 -1.22 -22.77 -1.23
C PHE A 676 -0.12 -23.86 -1.26
N LEU A 677 0.96 -23.67 -0.52
CA LEU A 677 2.05 -24.65 -0.47
C LEU A 677 1.60 -25.96 0.16
N ASN A 678 0.77 -25.92 1.21
CA ASN A 678 0.16 -27.12 1.77
C ASN A 678 -0.79 -27.81 0.78
N THR A 679 -1.57 -27.06 0.00
CA THR A 679 -2.38 -27.63 -1.09
C THR A 679 -1.52 -28.37 -2.12
N ALA A 680 -0.40 -27.78 -2.57
CA ALA A 680 0.51 -28.43 -3.51
C ALA A 680 1.17 -29.70 -2.92
N ILE A 681 1.53 -29.67 -1.63
CA ILE A 681 2.10 -30.83 -0.93
C ILE A 681 1.05 -31.93 -0.84
N ASP A 682 -0.16 -31.60 -0.40
CA ASP A 682 -1.25 -32.56 -0.21
C ASP A 682 -1.67 -33.19 -1.55
N GLN A 683 -1.67 -32.45 -2.67
CA GLN A 683 -1.88 -33.01 -4.02
C GLN A 683 -0.89 -34.12 -4.40
N ARG A 684 0.35 -34.07 -3.89
CA ARG A 684 1.37 -35.12 -4.13
C ARG A 684 1.31 -36.25 -3.12
N MET A 685 0.94 -35.95 -1.88
CA MET A 685 0.62 -36.99 -0.90
C MET A 685 -0.58 -37.84 -1.36
N ASP A 686 -1.63 -37.20 -1.87
CA ASP A 686 -2.84 -37.88 -2.37
C ASP A 686 -2.56 -38.70 -3.65
N ALA A 687 -1.70 -38.19 -4.53
CA ALA A 687 -1.24 -38.94 -5.69
C ALA A 687 -0.42 -40.17 -5.27
N PHE A 688 0.48 -40.03 -4.31
CA PHE A 688 1.24 -41.16 -3.77
C PHE A 688 0.31 -42.23 -3.18
N ARG A 689 -0.67 -41.83 -2.35
CA ARG A 689 -1.68 -42.73 -1.78
C ARG A 689 -2.46 -43.46 -2.86
N SER A 690 -2.86 -42.76 -3.91
CA SER A 690 -3.62 -43.33 -5.04
C SER A 690 -2.78 -44.30 -5.86
N GLU A 691 -1.51 -44.01 -6.08
CA GLU A 691 -0.58 -44.83 -6.88
C GLU A 691 -0.09 -46.08 -6.12
N HIS A 692 0.12 -45.97 -4.81
CA HIS A 692 0.76 -47.01 -3.98
C HIS A 692 -0.22 -47.74 -3.05
N GLY A 693 -1.44 -47.22 -2.85
CA GLY A 693 -2.47 -47.83 -2.00
C GLY A 693 -2.15 -47.82 -0.49
N ARG A 694 -1.24 -46.94 -0.04
CA ARG A 694 -0.82 -46.80 1.36
C ARG A 694 -0.41 -45.37 1.68
N GLU A 695 -0.31 -45.05 2.97
CA GLU A 695 0.34 -43.82 3.43
C GLU A 695 1.85 -43.85 3.12
N PRO A 696 2.46 -42.70 2.77
CA PRO A 696 3.91 -42.57 2.74
C PRO A 696 4.48 -42.74 4.15
N THR A 697 5.66 -43.34 4.23
CA THR A 697 6.48 -43.30 5.46
C THR A 697 6.96 -41.88 5.74
N GLU A 698 7.50 -41.61 6.93
CA GLU A 698 8.00 -40.28 7.29
C GLU A 698 9.08 -39.78 6.32
N ASP A 699 10.01 -40.66 5.93
CA ASP A 699 11.08 -40.33 4.97
C ASP A 699 10.50 -40.04 3.58
N GLU A 700 9.57 -40.86 3.09
CA GLU A 700 8.91 -40.64 1.79
C GLU A 700 8.09 -39.33 1.79
N ALA A 701 7.39 -39.03 2.88
CA ALA A 701 6.66 -37.79 3.03
C ALA A 701 7.60 -36.56 3.03
N ALA A 702 8.75 -36.66 3.71
CA ALA A 702 9.76 -35.61 3.71
C ALA A 702 10.33 -35.39 2.30
N GLU A 703 10.62 -36.46 1.56
CA GLU A 703 11.09 -36.39 0.17
C GLU A 703 10.04 -35.78 -0.77
N ILE A 704 8.77 -36.21 -0.67
CA ILE A 704 7.66 -35.65 -1.46
C ILE A 704 7.52 -34.16 -1.18
N ARG A 705 7.51 -33.74 0.10
CA ARG A 705 7.43 -32.32 0.48
C ARG A 705 8.57 -31.52 -0.13
N ALA A 706 9.81 -31.99 0.04
CA ALA A 706 10.98 -31.30 -0.46
C ALA A 706 10.98 -31.22 -2.01
N TRP A 707 10.53 -32.27 -2.69
CA TRP A 707 10.40 -32.28 -4.15
C TRP A 707 9.32 -31.31 -4.62
N THR A 708 8.12 -31.33 -4.02
CA THR A 708 7.01 -30.43 -4.35
C THR A 708 7.45 -28.97 -4.26
N LEU A 709 8.10 -28.58 -3.17
CA LEU A 709 8.58 -27.21 -2.95
C LEU A 709 9.60 -26.74 -3.99
N ARG A 710 10.42 -27.65 -4.53
CA ARG A 710 11.36 -27.35 -5.63
C ARG A 710 10.66 -27.22 -6.99
N GLN A 711 9.54 -27.91 -7.20
CA GLN A 711 8.83 -27.91 -8.48
C GLN A 711 7.78 -26.81 -8.59
N VAL A 712 7.08 -26.50 -7.50
CA VAL A 712 5.91 -25.60 -7.49
C VAL A 712 6.21 -24.26 -8.18
N ARG A 713 5.31 -23.83 -9.06
CA ARG A 713 5.47 -22.61 -9.86
C ARG A 713 4.36 -21.62 -9.59
N GLY A 714 4.71 -20.38 -9.33
CA GLY A 714 3.72 -19.34 -9.10
C GLY A 714 4.29 -18.03 -8.61
N THR A 715 3.40 -17.15 -8.22
CA THR A 715 3.70 -15.81 -7.71
C THR A 715 2.70 -15.49 -6.60
N VAL A 716 3.21 -15.02 -5.47
CA VAL A 716 2.40 -14.28 -4.50
C VAL A 716 2.75 -12.80 -4.63
N GLN A 717 1.75 -11.91 -4.56
CA GLN A 717 2.00 -10.48 -4.75
C GLN A 717 2.79 -9.87 -3.59
N ALA A 718 2.23 -9.90 -2.38
CA ALA A 718 2.94 -9.69 -1.11
C ALA A 718 3.86 -8.45 -1.04
N ASP A 719 3.56 -7.39 -1.81
CA ASP A 719 4.35 -6.16 -1.77
C ASP A 719 3.72 -5.20 -0.77
N ILE A 720 4.28 -5.17 0.44
CA ILE A 720 3.82 -4.36 1.58
C ILE A 720 4.11 -2.87 1.39
N LEU A 721 5.21 -2.52 0.70
CA LEU A 721 5.61 -1.12 0.53
C LEU A 721 4.58 -0.34 -0.29
N LYS A 722 4.01 -0.94 -1.33
CA LYS A 722 2.92 -0.31 -2.10
C LYS A 722 1.61 -0.18 -1.30
N GLU A 723 1.42 -0.98 -0.25
CA GLU A 723 0.18 -0.96 0.54
C GLU A 723 0.06 0.35 1.30
N ASP A 724 1.12 0.79 1.96
CA ASP A 724 1.14 2.07 2.64
C ASP A 724 1.22 3.26 1.66
N GLN A 725 1.77 3.05 0.46
CA GLN A 725 1.90 4.12 -0.54
C GLN A 725 0.61 4.38 -1.34
N GLY A 726 -0.13 3.34 -1.75
CA GLY A 726 -1.24 3.51 -2.69
C GLY A 726 -2.42 2.53 -2.61
N GLN A 727 -2.25 1.27 -2.17
CA GLN A 727 -3.36 0.30 -2.18
C GLN A 727 -4.15 0.22 -0.86
N ASN A 728 -3.54 0.56 0.27
CA ASN A 728 -4.17 0.63 1.58
C ASN A 728 -4.76 -0.70 2.11
N THR A 729 -4.21 -1.87 1.74
CA THR A 729 -4.63 -3.18 2.30
C THR A 729 -3.63 -3.75 3.33
N CYS A 730 -2.80 -2.89 3.93
CA CYS A 730 -1.93 -3.28 5.03
C CYS A 730 -2.76 -3.52 6.30
N ILE A 731 -2.59 -4.69 6.92
CA ILE A 731 -3.32 -5.06 8.15
C ILE A 731 -2.42 -5.13 9.39
N PHE A 732 -1.14 -5.44 9.20
CA PHE A 732 -0.14 -5.45 10.27
C PHE A 732 0.73 -4.19 10.23
N SER A 733 1.54 -3.96 11.27
CA SER A 733 2.57 -2.93 11.17
C SER A 733 3.49 -3.17 9.96
N THR A 734 3.97 -2.10 9.33
CA THR A 734 4.84 -2.18 8.14
C THR A 734 6.12 -2.96 8.46
N GLU A 735 6.69 -2.76 9.65
CA GLU A 735 7.88 -3.46 10.13
C GLU A 735 7.64 -4.97 10.26
N PHE A 736 6.55 -5.37 10.94
CA PHE A 736 6.21 -6.79 11.09
C PHE A 736 5.96 -7.47 9.75
N SER A 737 5.27 -6.77 8.85
CA SER A 737 5.00 -7.27 7.50
C SER A 737 6.29 -7.47 6.70
N LEU A 738 7.23 -6.52 6.75
CA LEU A 738 8.54 -6.66 6.08
C LEU A 738 9.37 -7.78 6.70
N ARG A 739 9.33 -7.97 8.03
CA ARG A 739 9.94 -9.13 8.70
C ARG A 739 9.36 -10.44 8.17
N MET A 740 8.03 -10.58 8.07
CA MET A 740 7.40 -11.79 7.53
C MET A 740 7.80 -12.05 6.07
N MET A 741 7.94 -11.01 5.24
CA MET A 741 8.43 -11.17 3.87
C MET A 741 9.86 -11.69 3.82
N SER A 742 10.71 -11.19 4.71
CA SER A 742 12.07 -11.72 4.88
C SER A 742 12.08 -13.16 5.42
N ASP A 743 11.18 -13.52 6.34
CA ASP A 743 11.04 -14.90 6.85
C ASP A 743 10.66 -15.87 5.72
N ILE A 744 9.71 -15.48 4.86
CA ILE A 744 9.32 -16.25 3.67
C ILE A 744 10.53 -16.48 2.75
N GLN A 745 11.27 -15.41 2.44
CA GLN A 745 12.39 -15.51 1.51
C GLN A 745 13.54 -16.36 2.09
N GLU A 746 13.84 -16.23 3.38
CA GLU A 746 14.81 -17.07 4.08
C GLU A 746 14.40 -18.56 4.01
N TRP A 747 13.12 -18.84 4.29
CA TRP A 747 12.57 -20.19 4.24
C TRP A 747 12.58 -20.77 2.82
N PHE A 748 12.32 -19.94 1.81
CA PHE A 748 12.42 -20.32 0.39
C PHE A 748 13.83 -20.78 0.03
N ILE A 749 14.85 -20.03 0.47
CA ILE A 749 16.26 -20.38 0.23
C ILE A 749 16.58 -21.70 0.92
N ALA A 750 16.24 -21.85 2.20
CA ALA A 750 16.50 -23.05 2.99
C ALA A 750 15.84 -24.32 2.40
N ASN A 751 14.67 -24.19 1.77
CA ASN A 751 13.91 -25.31 1.19
C ASN A 751 14.09 -25.45 -0.34
N GLY A 752 14.92 -24.61 -0.98
CA GLY A 752 15.20 -24.69 -2.41
C GLY A 752 14.02 -24.29 -3.32
N VAL A 753 13.14 -23.40 -2.86
CA VAL A 753 11.99 -22.90 -3.62
C VAL A 753 12.45 -21.89 -4.67
N ARG A 754 12.72 -22.37 -5.89
CA ARG A 754 13.36 -21.59 -6.99
C ARG A 754 12.43 -21.20 -8.13
N ASN A 755 11.22 -21.74 -8.16
CA ASN A 755 10.26 -21.55 -9.24
C ASN A 755 9.03 -20.73 -8.81
N PHE A 756 9.00 -20.27 -7.57
CA PHE A 756 7.93 -19.43 -7.02
C PHE A 756 8.49 -18.05 -6.68
N TYR A 757 7.82 -17.00 -7.13
CA TYR A 757 8.16 -15.62 -6.82
C TYR A 757 7.55 -15.26 -5.46
N SER A 758 8.39 -14.95 -4.49
CA SER A 758 8.00 -14.62 -3.11
C SER A 758 7.40 -13.23 -2.98
N VAL A 759 7.68 -12.34 -3.93
CA VAL A 759 7.12 -10.98 -4.01
C VAL A 759 6.98 -10.55 -5.47
N SER A 760 5.87 -9.88 -5.77
CA SER A 760 5.62 -9.17 -7.02
C SER A 760 5.53 -7.67 -6.74
N ILE A 761 6.68 -7.00 -6.85
CA ILE A 761 6.86 -5.57 -6.59
C ILE A 761 6.01 -4.77 -7.58
N SER A 762 5.03 -4.02 -7.08
CA SER A 762 3.89 -3.58 -7.88
C SER A 762 3.70 -2.07 -7.91
N GLY A 763 3.72 -1.51 -9.12
CA GLY A 763 3.31 -0.15 -9.44
C GLY A 763 1.86 0.02 -9.87
N TYR A 764 1.16 -1.07 -10.23
CA TYR A 764 -0.21 -1.00 -10.76
C TYR A 764 -1.11 -0.16 -9.85
N HIS A 765 -1.21 -0.54 -8.58
CA HIS A 765 -2.06 0.13 -7.59
C HIS A 765 -1.64 1.57 -7.29
N ILE A 766 -0.34 1.88 -7.37
CA ILE A 766 0.18 3.26 -7.23
C ILE A 766 -0.34 4.14 -8.38
N ALA A 767 -0.35 3.62 -9.60
CA ALA A 767 -0.90 4.32 -10.77
C ALA A 767 -2.43 4.46 -10.70
N GLU A 768 -3.14 3.39 -10.36
CA GLU A 768 -4.60 3.42 -10.22
C GLU A 768 -5.07 4.39 -9.13
N ALA A 769 -4.26 4.62 -8.08
CA ALA A 769 -4.56 5.60 -7.04
C ALA A 769 -4.39 7.07 -7.49
N GLY A 770 -3.61 7.34 -8.53
CA GLY A 770 -3.20 8.72 -8.78
C GLY A 770 -2.00 8.92 -9.68
N ALA A 771 -1.01 8.04 -9.58
CA ALA A 771 0.32 8.34 -10.04
C ALA A 771 0.42 8.36 -11.57
N ASN A 772 1.18 9.33 -12.08
CA ASN A 772 1.61 9.34 -13.47
C ASN A 772 2.63 8.20 -13.73
N PRO A 773 2.93 7.85 -15.00
CA PRO A 773 3.85 6.75 -15.33
C PRO A 773 5.26 6.88 -14.73
N ILE A 774 5.79 8.10 -14.60
CA ILE A 774 7.13 8.34 -14.02
C ILE A 774 7.13 8.01 -12.53
N THR A 775 6.17 8.56 -11.79
CA THR A 775 6.04 8.33 -10.34
C THR A 775 5.75 6.86 -10.05
N GLN A 776 4.88 6.21 -10.83
CA GLN A 776 4.67 4.76 -10.75
C GLN A 776 6.00 4.01 -10.89
N LEU A 777 6.73 4.23 -11.99
CA LEU A 777 7.94 3.49 -12.29
C LEU A 777 9.02 3.71 -11.22
N ALA A 778 9.23 4.96 -10.81
CA ALA A 778 10.21 5.31 -9.80
C ALA A 778 9.89 4.67 -8.44
N PHE A 779 8.66 4.79 -7.94
CA PHE A 779 8.30 4.22 -6.64
C PHE A 779 8.39 2.69 -6.67
N THR A 780 7.98 2.06 -7.77
CA THR A 780 8.04 0.59 -7.91
C THR A 780 9.47 0.08 -7.89
N LEU A 781 10.38 0.68 -8.67
CA LEU A 781 11.78 0.27 -8.65
C LEU A 781 12.44 0.59 -7.31
N ALA A 782 12.12 1.72 -6.68
CA ALA A 782 12.61 2.07 -5.35
C ALA A 782 12.16 1.05 -4.29
N ASN A 783 10.91 0.61 -4.33
CA ASN A 783 10.39 -0.46 -3.47
C ASN A 783 11.16 -1.78 -3.73
N GLY A 784 11.40 -2.13 -4.99
CA GLY A 784 12.17 -3.31 -5.35
C GLY A 784 13.59 -3.29 -4.78
N PHE A 785 14.30 -2.16 -4.92
CA PHE A 785 15.62 -2.01 -4.30
C PHE A 785 15.57 -2.00 -2.77
N THR A 786 14.47 -1.55 -2.16
CA THR A 786 14.27 -1.61 -0.71
C THR A 786 14.19 -3.06 -0.21
N TYR A 787 13.51 -3.95 -0.94
CA TYR A 787 13.54 -5.39 -0.63
C TYR A 787 14.93 -5.99 -0.81
N VAL A 788 15.66 -5.59 -1.86
CA VAL A 788 17.06 -6.02 -2.07
C VAL A 788 17.92 -5.63 -0.87
N GLU A 789 17.85 -4.38 -0.42
CA GLU A 789 18.60 -3.89 0.73
C GLU A 789 18.21 -4.61 2.03
N SER A 790 16.92 -4.84 2.26
CA SER A 790 16.40 -5.58 3.42
C SER A 790 16.91 -7.02 3.48
N TYR A 791 16.85 -7.75 2.36
CA TYR A 791 17.32 -9.14 2.31
C TYR A 791 18.85 -9.24 2.44
N LEU A 792 19.59 -8.28 1.87
CA LEU A 792 21.04 -8.19 2.08
C LEU A 792 21.39 -7.86 3.54
N ALA A 793 20.62 -6.99 4.21
CA ALA A 793 20.82 -6.68 5.63
C ALA A 793 20.59 -7.90 6.53
N ARG A 794 19.73 -8.83 6.10
CA ARG A 794 19.48 -10.12 6.74
C ARG A 794 20.52 -11.21 6.38
N GLY A 795 21.54 -10.87 5.58
CA GLY A 795 22.64 -11.78 5.25
C GLY A 795 22.37 -12.75 4.09
N MET A 796 21.30 -12.55 3.30
CA MET A 796 21.04 -13.37 2.12
C MET A 796 21.95 -12.95 0.96
N HIS A 797 22.42 -13.90 0.15
CA HIS A 797 23.21 -13.58 -1.04
C HIS A 797 22.31 -13.08 -2.18
N ILE A 798 22.75 -12.07 -2.93
CA ILE A 798 21.95 -11.40 -3.98
C ILE A 798 21.36 -12.38 -5.00
N ASP A 799 22.14 -13.36 -5.41
CA ASP A 799 21.75 -14.33 -6.44
C ASP A 799 20.77 -15.41 -5.95
N ASP A 800 20.56 -15.51 -4.63
CA ASP A 800 19.64 -16.50 -4.06
C ASP A 800 18.19 -16.01 -4.08
N PHE A 801 17.97 -14.69 -4.10
CA PHE A 801 16.63 -14.10 -4.06
C PHE A 801 16.29 -13.19 -5.25
N ALA A 802 17.25 -12.48 -5.86
CA ALA A 802 16.95 -11.55 -6.95
C ALA A 802 16.22 -12.23 -8.14
N PRO A 803 16.56 -13.48 -8.54
CA PRO A 803 15.81 -14.18 -9.58
C PRO A 803 14.34 -14.54 -9.23
N ASN A 804 13.99 -14.47 -7.95
CA ASN A 804 12.65 -14.72 -7.39
C ASN A 804 11.87 -13.41 -7.16
N LEU A 805 12.39 -12.26 -7.56
CA LEU A 805 11.65 -11.01 -7.61
C LEU A 805 10.90 -10.90 -8.95
N SER A 806 9.60 -10.61 -8.87
CA SER A 806 8.76 -10.26 -10.01
C SER A 806 8.33 -8.80 -9.90
N PHE A 807 8.00 -8.18 -11.03
CA PHE A 807 7.48 -6.82 -11.08
C PHE A 807 6.07 -6.78 -11.70
N PHE A 808 5.30 -5.74 -11.37
CA PHE A 808 3.95 -5.56 -11.88
C PHE A 808 3.65 -4.08 -12.14
N PHE A 809 3.30 -3.71 -13.37
CA PHE A 809 3.01 -2.33 -13.78
C PHE A 809 1.59 -2.18 -14.37
N SER A 810 1.04 -0.98 -14.27
CA SER A 810 -0.11 -0.51 -15.05
C SER A 810 0.35 0.07 -16.38
N ASN A 811 -0.49 -0.05 -17.43
CA ASN A 811 -0.29 0.61 -18.72
C ASN A 811 -1.50 1.51 -19.03
N GLY A 812 -1.28 2.81 -19.12
CA GLY A 812 -2.30 3.82 -19.42
C GLY A 812 -2.14 4.44 -20.81
N MET A 813 -2.64 5.66 -20.97
CA MET A 813 -2.70 6.36 -22.28
C MET A 813 -1.58 7.37 -22.50
N ASP A 814 -0.85 7.77 -21.45
CA ASP A 814 0.30 8.68 -21.52
C ASP A 814 1.46 8.11 -22.35
N ALA A 815 2.28 8.98 -22.95
CA ALA A 815 3.30 8.58 -23.90
C ALA A 815 4.39 7.68 -23.28
N GLU A 816 4.74 7.94 -22.03
CA GLU A 816 5.78 7.27 -21.25
C GLU A 816 5.47 5.78 -21.03
N TYR A 817 4.20 5.37 -21.09
CA TYR A 817 3.81 3.95 -21.06
C TYR A 817 4.37 3.13 -22.23
N SER A 818 4.79 3.77 -23.31
CA SER A 818 5.44 3.10 -24.44
C SER A 818 6.88 2.65 -24.14
N VAL A 819 7.49 3.15 -23.06
CA VAL A 819 8.90 2.88 -22.71
C VAL A 819 9.09 2.41 -21.25
N LEU A 820 8.02 2.26 -20.48
CA LEU A 820 8.08 1.97 -19.05
C LEU A 820 8.87 0.68 -18.74
N GLY A 821 8.60 -0.40 -19.47
CA GLY A 821 9.21 -1.71 -19.23
C GLY A 821 10.68 -1.75 -19.64
N ARG A 822 11.05 -1.16 -20.77
CA ARG A 822 12.45 -1.05 -21.21
C ARG A 822 13.31 -0.20 -20.28
N VAL A 823 12.79 0.90 -19.75
CA VAL A 823 13.49 1.71 -18.74
C VAL A 823 13.67 0.89 -17.45
N ALA A 824 12.61 0.21 -16.98
CA ALA A 824 12.70 -0.65 -15.80
C ALA A 824 13.81 -1.71 -15.93
N ARG A 825 13.86 -2.41 -17.07
CA ARG A 825 14.88 -3.43 -17.35
C ARG A 825 16.29 -2.85 -17.35
N ARG A 826 16.51 -1.70 -18.01
CA ARG A 826 17.84 -1.08 -18.12
C ARG A 826 18.39 -0.63 -16.77
N ILE A 827 17.58 0.10 -15.98
CA ILE A 827 17.96 0.55 -14.64
C ILE A 827 18.31 -0.65 -13.76
N TRP A 828 17.44 -1.67 -13.73
CA TRP A 828 17.64 -2.86 -12.91
C TRP A 828 18.88 -3.65 -13.32
N ALA A 829 19.08 -3.92 -14.61
CA ALA A 829 20.22 -4.68 -15.11
C ALA A 829 21.55 -4.01 -14.77
N VAL A 830 21.66 -2.70 -15.01
CA VAL A 830 22.85 -1.91 -14.71
C VAL A 830 23.11 -1.89 -13.20
N ALA A 831 22.09 -1.63 -12.38
CA ALA A 831 22.24 -1.64 -10.93
C ALA A 831 22.67 -3.02 -10.38
N MET A 832 22.00 -4.09 -10.81
CA MET A 832 22.31 -5.45 -10.37
C MET A 832 23.74 -5.86 -10.71
N ARG A 833 24.21 -5.52 -11.92
CA ARG A 833 25.59 -5.84 -12.32
C ARG A 833 26.62 -4.95 -11.64
N ASP A 834 26.46 -3.64 -11.73
CA ASP A 834 27.53 -2.68 -11.41
C ASP A 834 27.53 -2.23 -9.95
N ARG A 835 26.37 -2.24 -9.26
CA ARG A 835 26.27 -1.89 -7.83
C ARG A 835 26.24 -3.11 -6.93
N TYR A 836 25.57 -4.18 -7.34
CA TYR A 836 25.36 -5.38 -6.53
C TYR A 836 26.25 -6.57 -6.91
N GLY A 837 26.93 -6.54 -8.05
CA GLY A 837 27.80 -7.63 -8.50
C GLY A 837 27.04 -8.93 -8.80
N ALA A 838 25.74 -8.85 -9.09
CA ALA A 838 24.87 -9.99 -9.29
C ALA A 838 25.05 -10.65 -10.65
N ASN A 839 24.74 -11.93 -10.74
CA ASN A 839 24.86 -12.69 -11.99
C ASN A 839 23.81 -12.27 -13.05
N GLU A 840 23.96 -12.79 -14.26
CA GLU A 840 23.09 -12.46 -15.40
C GLU A 840 21.60 -12.77 -15.13
N ARG A 841 21.30 -13.82 -14.37
CA ARG A 841 19.90 -14.19 -14.06
C ARG A 841 19.25 -13.16 -13.14
N SER A 842 20.02 -12.60 -12.20
CA SER A 842 19.59 -11.55 -11.27
C SER A 842 19.39 -10.19 -11.97
N GLN A 843 20.11 -9.94 -13.07
CA GLN A 843 19.98 -8.73 -13.89
C GLN A 843 18.70 -8.71 -14.74
N LYS A 844 18.02 -9.84 -14.91
CA LYS A 844 16.83 -9.97 -15.77
C LYS A 844 15.54 -9.62 -15.02
N LEU A 845 15.15 -8.34 -15.06
CA LEU A 845 13.86 -7.89 -14.55
C LEU A 845 12.72 -8.45 -15.39
N LYS A 846 11.87 -9.27 -14.78
CA LYS A 846 10.65 -9.80 -15.40
C LYS A 846 9.45 -9.08 -14.82
N TYR A 847 8.50 -8.72 -15.66
CA TYR A 847 7.30 -8.03 -15.21
C TYR A 847 6.02 -8.51 -15.87
N HIS A 848 4.94 -8.41 -15.10
CA HIS A 848 3.56 -8.45 -15.56
C HIS A 848 3.08 -7.02 -15.85
N VAL A 849 2.20 -6.86 -16.83
CA VAL A 849 1.50 -5.62 -17.11
C VAL A 849 0.00 -5.86 -17.07
N GLN A 850 -0.74 -4.92 -16.50
CA GLN A 850 -2.18 -4.85 -16.61
C GLN A 850 -2.57 -3.51 -17.25
N THR A 851 -3.53 -3.53 -18.16
CA THR A 851 -4.15 -2.31 -18.73
C THR A 851 -4.80 -1.49 -17.61
N SER A 852 -4.76 -0.15 -17.68
CA SER A 852 -5.24 0.70 -16.59
C SER A 852 -6.75 0.66 -16.42
N GLY A 853 -7.22 0.28 -15.24
CA GLY A 853 -8.65 0.32 -14.88
C GLY A 853 -9.20 1.73 -14.82
N ARG A 854 -8.42 2.69 -14.31
CA ARG A 854 -8.76 4.12 -14.21
C ARG A 854 -8.99 4.79 -15.56
N SER A 855 -8.39 4.25 -16.62
CA SER A 855 -8.62 4.73 -17.99
C SER A 855 -9.98 4.30 -18.57
N LEU A 856 -10.66 3.35 -17.91
CA LEU A 856 -11.95 2.80 -18.34
C LEU A 856 -13.09 3.51 -17.62
N HIS A 857 -14.17 3.76 -18.35
CA HIS A 857 -15.24 4.65 -17.89
C HIS A 857 -16.60 3.94 -17.93
N ALA A 858 -17.48 4.31 -16.99
CA ALA A 858 -18.85 3.79 -16.95
C ALA A 858 -19.70 4.36 -18.09
N GLN A 859 -19.46 5.60 -18.50
CA GLN A 859 -20.06 6.18 -19.70
C GLN A 859 -19.43 5.57 -20.96
N GLU A 860 -20.27 5.27 -21.96
CA GLU A 860 -19.83 4.77 -23.28
C GLU A 860 -18.85 3.59 -23.16
N MET A 861 -19.20 2.59 -22.35
CA MET A 861 -18.31 1.47 -22.00
C MET A 861 -17.74 0.74 -23.22
N SER A 862 -18.43 0.75 -24.36
CA SER A 862 -17.93 0.16 -25.60
C SER A 862 -16.58 0.75 -26.05
N PHE A 863 -16.28 2.00 -25.70
CA PHE A 863 -15.01 2.67 -26.02
C PHE A 863 -13.84 2.13 -25.18
N ASN A 864 -14.11 1.40 -24.08
CA ASN A 864 -13.07 0.83 -23.22
C ASN A 864 -12.23 -0.23 -23.95
N ASP A 865 -12.83 -1.05 -24.82
CA ASP A 865 -12.07 -2.03 -25.63
C ASP A 865 -11.01 -1.36 -26.52
N ILE A 866 -11.29 -0.14 -27.00
CA ILE A 866 -10.35 0.63 -27.83
C ILE A 866 -9.14 1.03 -26.99
N ARG A 867 -9.37 1.56 -25.78
CA ARG A 867 -8.31 1.96 -24.84
C ARG A 867 -7.46 0.76 -24.44
N THR A 868 -8.11 -0.33 -24.02
CA THR A 868 -7.47 -1.60 -23.65
C THR A 868 -6.63 -2.17 -24.79
N THR A 869 -7.10 -2.07 -26.05
CA THR A 869 -6.35 -2.53 -27.22
C THR A 869 -5.03 -1.76 -27.41
N LEU A 870 -5.06 -0.43 -27.28
CA LEU A 870 -3.86 0.40 -27.43
C LEU A 870 -2.86 0.13 -26.31
N GLN A 871 -3.34 0.01 -25.07
CA GLN A 871 -2.51 -0.30 -23.91
C GLN A 871 -1.86 -1.68 -24.01
N ALA A 872 -2.62 -2.69 -24.46
CA ALA A 872 -2.11 -4.04 -24.72
C ALA A 872 -1.04 -4.05 -25.83
N LEU A 873 -1.23 -3.26 -26.88
CA LEU A 873 -0.28 -3.14 -27.97
C LEU A 873 1.07 -2.59 -27.49
N CYS A 874 1.05 -1.50 -26.71
CA CYS A 874 2.27 -0.92 -26.11
C CYS A 874 2.99 -1.94 -25.23
N ALA A 875 2.27 -2.66 -24.37
CA ALA A 875 2.86 -3.67 -23.48
C ALA A 875 3.52 -4.84 -24.27
N LEU A 876 2.88 -5.31 -25.35
CA LEU A 876 3.41 -6.41 -26.17
C LEU A 876 4.58 -5.98 -27.06
N TYR A 877 4.58 -4.74 -27.54
CA TYR A 877 5.69 -4.15 -28.28
C TYR A 877 6.93 -3.95 -27.40
N ASP A 878 6.73 -3.55 -26.14
CA ASP A 878 7.81 -3.43 -25.16
C ASP A 878 8.18 -4.78 -24.49
N ASN A 879 7.74 -5.88 -25.10
CA ASN A 879 8.14 -7.25 -24.75
C ASN A 879 7.85 -7.65 -23.28
N ALA A 880 6.66 -7.28 -22.78
CA ALA A 880 6.18 -7.70 -21.47
C ALA A 880 6.16 -9.23 -21.31
N ASN A 881 6.50 -9.74 -20.11
CA ASN A 881 6.57 -11.19 -19.87
C ASN A 881 5.19 -11.82 -19.59
N SER A 882 4.23 -11.01 -19.16
CA SER A 882 2.85 -11.42 -18.96
C SER A 882 1.93 -10.21 -19.07
N LEU A 883 0.71 -10.41 -19.59
CA LEU A 883 -0.26 -9.34 -19.82
C LEU A 883 -1.65 -9.75 -19.32
N HIS A 884 -2.29 -8.83 -18.59
CA HIS A 884 -3.72 -8.83 -18.31
C HIS A 884 -4.39 -7.72 -19.10
N THR A 885 -5.53 -8.04 -19.72
CA THR A 885 -6.39 -7.08 -20.41
C THR A 885 -7.70 -6.96 -19.64
N ASN A 886 -8.03 -5.74 -19.26
CA ASN A 886 -9.27 -5.44 -18.54
C ASN A 886 -10.47 -5.58 -19.47
N ALA A 887 -11.63 -5.79 -18.87
CA ALA A 887 -12.87 -5.94 -19.58
C ALA A 887 -13.51 -4.58 -19.90
N TYR A 888 -14.44 -4.53 -20.86
CA TYR A 888 -15.05 -3.25 -21.25
C TYR A 888 -15.99 -2.69 -20.16
N ASP A 889 -16.50 -3.56 -19.28
CA ASP A 889 -17.41 -3.30 -18.16
C ASP A 889 -16.69 -3.10 -16.81
N GLU A 890 -15.36 -3.00 -16.81
CA GLU A 890 -14.49 -2.85 -15.62
C GLU A 890 -14.96 -1.76 -14.64
N ALA A 891 -15.50 -0.65 -15.17
CA ALA A 891 -15.93 0.49 -14.35
C ALA A 891 -17.21 0.23 -13.55
N ILE A 892 -17.91 -0.89 -13.80
CA ILE A 892 -19.20 -1.24 -13.17
C ILE A 892 -19.10 -2.54 -12.38
N THR A 893 -18.61 -3.62 -12.99
CA THR A 893 -18.68 -4.98 -12.41
C THR A 893 -17.44 -5.81 -12.72
N THR A 894 -17.26 -6.91 -11.98
CA THR A 894 -16.32 -7.96 -12.33
C THR A 894 -16.72 -8.62 -13.67
N PRO A 895 -15.76 -9.03 -14.53
CA PRO A 895 -16.07 -9.43 -15.90
C PRO A 895 -16.95 -10.68 -16.03
N THR A 896 -18.06 -10.55 -16.78
CA THR A 896 -18.92 -11.67 -17.18
C THR A 896 -18.21 -12.66 -18.12
N GLU A 897 -18.86 -13.79 -18.45
CA GLU A 897 -18.32 -14.73 -19.45
C GLU A 897 -18.19 -14.10 -20.84
N SER A 898 -19.12 -13.24 -21.25
CA SER A 898 -19.07 -12.58 -22.56
C SER A 898 -17.99 -11.48 -22.57
N SER A 899 -17.87 -10.72 -21.48
CA SER A 899 -16.94 -9.60 -21.37
C SER A 899 -15.49 -10.06 -21.31
N VAL A 900 -15.18 -11.11 -20.54
CA VAL A 900 -13.81 -11.66 -20.48
C VAL A 900 -13.32 -12.17 -21.83
N ARG A 901 -14.23 -12.69 -22.68
CA ARG A 901 -13.88 -13.18 -24.01
C ARG A 901 -13.43 -12.04 -24.93
N ARG A 902 -14.05 -10.86 -24.82
CA ARG A 902 -13.61 -9.65 -25.55
C ARG A 902 -12.22 -9.22 -25.08
N ALA A 903 -12.03 -9.16 -23.77
CA ALA A 903 -10.73 -8.82 -23.19
C ALA A 903 -9.61 -9.79 -23.62
N LEU A 904 -9.89 -11.10 -23.66
CA LEU A 904 -8.94 -12.11 -24.13
C LEU A 904 -8.69 -12.01 -25.64
N ALA A 905 -9.73 -11.74 -26.43
CA ALA A 905 -9.64 -11.59 -27.87
C ALA A 905 -8.68 -10.47 -28.28
N ILE A 906 -8.58 -9.38 -27.50
CA ILE A 906 -7.58 -8.31 -27.73
C ILE A 906 -6.16 -8.89 -27.81
N GLN A 907 -5.76 -9.70 -26.82
CA GLN A 907 -4.43 -10.31 -26.82
C GLN A 907 -4.26 -11.31 -27.97
N MET A 908 -5.30 -12.09 -28.28
CA MET A 908 -5.27 -13.07 -29.36
C MET A 908 -5.11 -12.39 -30.73
N ILE A 909 -5.86 -11.32 -30.99
CA ILE A 909 -5.78 -10.55 -32.23
C ILE A 909 -4.38 -9.92 -32.38
N ILE A 910 -3.85 -9.29 -31.33
CA ILE A 910 -2.51 -8.69 -31.39
C ILE A 910 -1.43 -9.75 -31.60
N ASN A 911 -1.51 -10.91 -30.95
CA ASN A 911 -0.47 -11.93 -31.05
C ASN A 911 -0.56 -12.79 -32.33
N LYS A 912 -1.78 -13.04 -32.85
CA LYS A 912 -2.01 -13.99 -33.96
C LYS A 912 -2.32 -13.31 -35.30
N GLU A 913 -3.01 -12.16 -35.29
CA GLU A 913 -3.48 -11.49 -36.52
C GLU A 913 -2.67 -10.24 -36.88
N TRP A 914 -2.31 -9.42 -35.88
CA TRP A 914 -1.62 -8.17 -36.10
C TRP A 914 -0.22 -8.37 -36.71
N GLY A 915 -0.04 -7.92 -37.95
CA GLY A 915 1.11 -8.29 -38.78
C GLY A 915 2.47 -7.87 -38.22
N LEU A 916 2.57 -6.72 -37.54
CA LEU A 916 3.85 -6.25 -36.99
C LEU A 916 4.30 -7.05 -35.76
N SER A 917 3.40 -7.75 -35.06
CA SER A 917 3.75 -8.68 -33.96
C SER A 917 4.56 -9.90 -34.44
N LYS A 918 4.75 -10.07 -35.74
CA LYS A 918 5.72 -11.03 -36.29
C LYS A 918 7.17 -10.65 -35.96
N ASN A 919 7.43 -9.35 -35.74
CA ASN A 919 8.67 -8.83 -35.21
C ASN A 919 8.53 -8.63 -33.67
N GLU A 920 9.61 -8.88 -32.95
CA GLU A 920 9.67 -8.94 -31.48
C GLU A 920 10.48 -7.80 -30.88
N ASN A 921 11.05 -6.93 -31.71
CA ASN A 921 11.74 -5.72 -31.30
C ASN A 921 11.32 -4.46 -32.10
N PRO A 922 10.01 -4.21 -32.34
CA PRO A 922 9.55 -3.18 -33.28
C PRO A 922 9.82 -1.75 -32.79
N LEU A 923 10.12 -1.59 -31.49
CA LEU A 923 10.41 -0.30 -30.88
C LEU A 923 11.86 0.17 -31.11
N GLN A 924 12.80 -0.73 -31.44
CA GLN A 924 14.21 -0.38 -31.54
C GLN A 924 14.51 0.42 -32.82
N GLY A 925 15.27 1.50 -32.66
CA GLY A 925 15.61 2.43 -33.75
C GLY A 925 14.55 3.50 -34.04
N SER A 926 13.47 3.56 -33.24
CA SER A 926 12.50 4.65 -33.29
C SER A 926 13.00 5.85 -32.50
N PHE A 927 13.18 7.00 -33.15
CA PHE A 927 13.75 8.20 -32.52
C PHE A 927 12.99 8.65 -31.26
N ILE A 928 11.65 8.65 -31.31
CA ILE A 928 10.84 9.07 -30.18
C ILE A 928 10.91 8.07 -29.03
N ILE A 929 11.08 6.79 -29.33
CA ILE A 929 11.23 5.76 -28.29
C ILE A 929 12.58 5.91 -27.59
N ASP A 930 13.66 6.14 -28.35
CA ASP A 930 14.99 6.33 -27.79
C ASP A 930 15.02 7.59 -26.89
N GLU A 931 14.43 8.70 -27.35
CA GLU A 931 14.31 9.94 -26.59
C GLU A 931 13.45 9.77 -25.32
N LEU A 932 12.26 9.17 -25.44
CA LEU A 932 11.40 8.90 -24.28
C LEU A 932 12.07 7.96 -23.28
N THR A 933 12.81 6.95 -23.75
CA THR A 933 13.53 6.01 -22.87
C THR A 933 14.54 6.76 -22.00
N ASP A 934 15.32 7.67 -22.59
CA ASP A 934 16.30 8.47 -21.83
C ASP A 934 15.63 9.50 -20.90
N LEU A 935 14.58 10.18 -21.37
CA LEU A 935 13.84 11.17 -20.57
C LEU A 935 13.20 10.53 -19.33
N VAL A 936 12.53 9.39 -19.52
CA VAL A 936 11.88 8.66 -18.43
C VAL A 936 12.91 8.06 -17.48
N GLU A 937 14.02 7.52 -17.99
CA GLU A 937 15.11 7.02 -17.15
C GLU A 937 15.67 8.11 -16.23
N GLU A 938 16.08 9.26 -16.77
CA GLU A 938 16.63 10.34 -15.94
C GLU A 938 15.59 10.91 -14.95
N ALA A 939 14.32 10.97 -15.34
CA ALA A 939 13.25 11.39 -14.43
C ALA A 939 13.10 10.43 -13.24
N VAL A 940 13.22 9.11 -13.48
CA VAL A 940 13.22 8.09 -12.42
C VAL A 940 14.46 8.24 -11.52
N LEU A 941 15.65 8.46 -12.08
CA LEU A 941 16.87 8.64 -11.29
C LEU A 941 16.82 9.92 -10.43
N THR A 942 16.25 10.99 -10.94
CA THR A 942 16.00 12.22 -10.17
C THR A 942 15.05 11.97 -9.00
N GLU A 943 14.04 11.13 -9.21
CA GLU A 943 13.09 10.76 -8.15
C GLU A 943 13.76 9.88 -7.08
N PHE A 944 14.68 8.99 -7.45
CA PHE A 944 15.50 8.22 -6.50
C PHE A 944 16.30 9.11 -5.55
N GLU A 945 16.85 10.23 -6.04
CA GLU A 945 17.57 11.20 -5.22
C GLU A 945 16.63 11.89 -4.21
N ARG A 946 15.44 12.31 -4.66
CA ARG A 946 14.44 12.92 -3.78
C ARG A 946 13.99 11.98 -2.66
N ILE A 947 13.83 10.68 -2.96
CA ILE A 947 13.51 9.67 -1.96
C ILE A 947 14.71 9.48 -1.01
N THR A 948 15.94 9.47 -1.53
CA THR A 948 17.17 9.36 -0.72
C THR A 948 17.31 10.50 0.29
N GLU A 949 17.04 11.74 -0.12
CA GLU A 949 17.09 12.93 0.75
C GLU A 949 16.13 12.84 1.95
N ARG A 950 15.14 11.95 1.87
CA ARG A 950 14.15 11.67 2.92
C ARG A 950 14.44 10.41 3.73
N GLY A 951 15.61 9.81 3.58
CA GLY A 951 16.01 8.60 4.29
C GLY A 951 15.64 7.30 3.58
N GLY A 952 15.53 7.32 2.25
CA GLY A 952 15.13 6.16 1.46
C GLY A 952 13.60 5.96 1.47
N VAL A 953 13.14 4.79 1.00
CA VAL A 953 11.69 4.53 0.86
C VAL A 953 10.96 4.61 2.20
N LEU A 954 11.51 3.98 3.25
CA LEU A 954 10.89 3.94 4.57
C LEU A 954 10.81 5.33 5.21
N GLY A 955 11.89 6.13 5.16
CA GLY A 955 11.87 7.50 5.66
C GLY A 955 10.94 8.42 4.86
N ALA A 956 10.84 8.22 3.54
CA ALA A 956 9.87 8.92 2.72
C ALA A 956 8.41 8.55 3.10
N MET A 957 8.14 7.27 3.40
CA MET A 957 6.82 6.80 3.87
C MET A 957 6.44 7.40 5.22
N GLU A 958 7.39 7.52 6.17
CA GLU A 958 7.13 8.18 7.47
C GLU A 958 6.65 9.63 7.32
N THR A 959 7.17 10.34 6.31
CA THR A 959 6.76 11.72 6.00
C THR A 959 5.54 11.80 5.08
N GLY A 960 5.01 10.66 4.62
CA GLY A 960 3.91 10.57 3.68
C GLY A 960 4.25 11.08 2.28
N TYR A 961 5.53 11.10 1.88
CA TYR A 961 5.96 11.69 0.61
C TYR A 961 5.30 11.03 -0.60
N GLN A 962 5.37 9.70 -0.68
CA GLN A 962 4.80 8.95 -1.80
C GLN A 962 3.28 9.17 -1.87
N ARG A 963 2.58 8.96 -0.75
CA ARG A 963 1.13 9.14 -0.64
C ARG A 963 0.71 10.56 -1.03
N GLY A 964 1.40 11.58 -0.50
CA GLY A 964 1.15 12.98 -0.83
C GLY A 964 1.33 13.28 -2.31
N LYS A 965 2.42 12.79 -2.92
CA LYS A 965 2.68 12.99 -4.35
C LYS A 965 1.64 12.30 -5.24
N ILE A 966 1.25 11.07 -4.91
CA ILE A 966 0.20 10.32 -5.62
C ILE A 966 -1.13 11.09 -5.55
N GLN A 967 -1.47 11.62 -4.37
CA GLN A 967 -2.69 12.42 -4.19
C GLN A 967 -2.64 13.73 -5.00
N ASP A 968 -1.52 14.43 -5.03
CA ASP A 968 -1.36 15.67 -5.80
C ASP A 968 -1.50 15.43 -7.31
N GLU A 969 -0.91 14.35 -7.83
CA GLU A 969 -1.04 13.93 -9.22
C GLU A 969 -2.48 13.50 -9.55
N SER A 970 -3.13 12.77 -8.63
CA SER A 970 -4.54 12.38 -8.77
C SER A 970 -5.47 13.60 -8.84
N MET A 971 -5.25 14.59 -7.96
CA MET A 971 -6.01 15.85 -7.96
C MET A 971 -5.83 16.64 -9.25
N LEU A 972 -4.61 16.65 -9.80
CA LEU A 972 -4.35 17.28 -11.09
C LEU A 972 -5.14 16.61 -12.21
N TYR A 973 -5.09 15.26 -12.29
CA TYR A 973 -5.84 14.50 -13.29
C TYR A 973 -7.35 14.74 -13.19
N GLU A 974 -7.95 14.60 -12.00
CA GLU A 974 -9.40 14.75 -11.84
C GLU A 974 -9.85 16.18 -12.17
N ARG A 975 -9.05 17.20 -11.80
CA ARG A 975 -9.36 18.59 -12.17
C ARG A 975 -9.40 18.76 -13.69
N LEU A 976 -8.38 18.30 -14.41
CA LEU A 976 -8.30 18.42 -15.87
C LEU A 976 -9.39 17.60 -16.58
N LYS A 977 -9.76 16.45 -16.02
CA LYS A 977 -10.87 15.63 -16.51
C LYS A 977 -12.21 16.34 -16.34
N HIS A 978 -12.49 16.91 -15.17
CA HIS A 978 -13.76 17.59 -14.90
C HIS A 978 -13.88 18.95 -15.60
N ASP A 979 -12.79 19.70 -15.76
CA ASP A 979 -12.82 20.99 -16.47
C ASP A 979 -12.76 20.86 -18.00
N GLY A 980 -12.42 19.68 -18.52
CA GLY A 980 -12.36 19.36 -19.95
C GLY A 980 -11.01 19.67 -20.62
N SER A 981 -10.01 20.17 -19.88
CA SER A 981 -8.66 20.43 -20.41
C SER A 981 -7.94 19.14 -20.81
N LEU A 982 -8.24 18.03 -20.14
CA LEU A 982 -7.84 16.69 -20.56
C LEU A 982 -9.03 16.03 -21.29
N PRO A 983 -9.00 15.89 -22.62
CA PRO A 983 -10.13 15.36 -23.37
C PRO A 983 -10.31 13.85 -23.11
N ILE A 984 -11.49 13.48 -22.61
CA ILE A 984 -11.92 12.10 -22.41
C ILE A 984 -13.18 11.85 -23.25
N VAL A 985 -12.98 11.16 -24.37
CA VAL A 985 -14.04 10.80 -25.35
C VAL A 985 -15.11 9.94 -24.67
N GLY A 986 -16.38 10.33 -24.81
CA GLY A 986 -17.54 9.71 -24.17
C GLY A 986 -17.87 10.24 -22.78
N VAL A 987 -17.01 11.09 -22.19
CA VAL A 987 -17.16 11.59 -20.81
C VAL A 987 -17.33 13.11 -20.78
N ASN A 988 -16.27 13.86 -21.07
CA ASN A 988 -16.29 15.33 -21.09
C ASN A 988 -16.32 15.92 -22.51
N MET A 989 -16.12 15.08 -23.52
CA MET A 989 -16.19 15.41 -24.94
C MET A 989 -16.81 14.24 -25.71
N PHE A 990 -17.50 14.53 -26.82
CA PHE A 990 -18.16 13.50 -27.65
C PHE A 990 -19.10 12.61 -26.84
N ARG A 991 -20.05 13.24 -26.12
CA ARG A 991 -21.03 12.55 -25.28
C ARG A 991 -22.19 11.99 -26.14
N ASN A 992 -22.81 10.90 -25.68
CA ASN A 992 -24.02 10.35 -26.30
C ASN A 992 -25.14 11.43 -26.35
N PRO A 993 -25.70 11.76 -27.52
CA PRO A 993 -26.85 12.67 -27.60
C PRO A 993 -28.16 12.09 -27.04
N HIS A 994 -28.24 10.76 -26.83
CA HIS A 994 -29.43 10.06 -26.35
C HIS A 994 -29.12 9.07 -25.20
N PRO A 995 -28.68 9.55 -24.02
CA PRO A 995 -28.24 8.69 -22.93
C PRO A 995 -29.36 7.80 -22.36
N GLU A 996 -30.62 8.24 -22.38
CA GLU A 996 -31.76 7.50 -21.83
C GLU A 996 -32.24 6.32 -22.69
N SER A 997 -31.87 6.28 -23.99
CA SER A 997 -32.31 5.20 -24.90
C SER A 997 -31.37 4.01 -24.97
N ASP A 998 -30.18 4.12 -24.38
CA ASP A 998 -29.11 3.11 -24.40
C ASP A 998 -28.79 2.56 -23.00
N GLU A 999 -29.74 2.59 -22.05
CA GLU A 999 -29.58 1.92 -20.74
C GLU A 999 -29.46 0.40 -20.97
N VAL A 1000 -28.21 -0.08 -21.03
CA VAL A 1000 -27.89 -1.50 -21.10
C VAL A 1000 -27.94 -2.07 -19.68
N GLU A 1001 -28.84 -3.01 -19.43
CA GLU A 1001 -28.84 -3.80 -18.20
C GLU A 1001 -27.56 -4.65 -18.16
N VAL A 1002 -26.64 -4.31 -17.25
CA VAL A 1002 -25.36 -5.02 -17.07
C VAL A 1002 -25.56 -6.13 -16.06
N GLU A 1003 -25.26 -7.37 -16.45
CA GLU A 1003 -25.26 -8.50 -15.52
C GLU A 1003 -24.16 -8.31 -14.46
N LEU A 1004 -24.57 -8.20 -13.19
CA LEU A 1004 -23.65 -7.98 -12.08
C LEU A 1004 -23.14 -9.31 -11.53
N ALA A 1005 -21.81 -9.44 -11.48
CA ALA A 1005 -21.11 -10.60 -10.97
C ALA A 1005 -20.96 -10.49 -9.44
N ARG A 1006 -21.84 -11.16 -8.67
CA ARG A 1006 -21.87 -11.15 -7.19
C ARG A 1006 -22.04 -12.56 -6.61
N ALA A 1007 -21.65 -12.74 -5.35
CA ALA A 1007 -21.87 -14.00 -4.63
C ALA A 1007 -23.36 -14.24 -4.34
N THR A 1008 -23.79 -15.49 -4.46
CA THR A 1008 -25.17 -15.87 -4.08
C THR A 1008 -25.30 -16.07 -2.58
N GLU A 1009 -26.54 -16.03 -2.08
CA GLU A 1009 -26.83 -16.32 -0.67
C GLU A 1009 -26.39 -17.75 -0.29
N GLU A 1010 -26.57 -18.73 -1.18
CA GLU A 1010 -26.14 -20.10 -0.95
C GLU A 1010 -24.61 -20.22 -0.82
N GLU A 1011 -23.85 -19.48 -1.61
CA GLU A 1011 -22.38 -19.44 -1.55
C GLU A 1011 -21.89 -18.86 -0.21
N LYS A 1012 -22.48 -17.75 0.24
CA LYS A 1012 -22.16 -17.14 1.54
C LYS A 1012 -22.46 -18.09 2.70
N GLN A 1013 -23.65 -18.70 2.70
CA GLN A 1013 -24.03 -19.68 3.70
C GLN A 1013 -23.16 -20.96 3.65
N SER A 1014 -22.71 -21.36 2.46
CA SER A 1014 -21.76 -22.46 2.27
C SER A 1014 -20.44 -22.17 2.96
N GLN A 1015 -19.88 -20.97 2.76
CA GLN A 1015 -18.63 -20.55 3.41
C GLN A 1015 -18.74 -20.55 4.94
N LEU A 1016 -19.83 -20.00 5.50
CA LEU A 1016 -20.05 -20.00 6.96
C LEU A 1016 -20.12 -21.42 7.54
N ARG A 1017 -20.84 -22.33 6.88
CA ARG A 1017 -20.92 -23.74 7.32
C ARG A 1017 -19.58 -24.45 7.27
N ARG A 1018 -18.81 -24.26 6.18
CA ARG A 1018 -17.49 -24.86 6.00
C ARG A 1018 -16.50 -24.36 7.04
N LEU A 1019 -16.54 -23.07 7.36
CA LEU A 1019 -15.71 -22.47 8.40
C LEU A 1019 -16.03 -23.04 9.77
N ALA A 1020 -17.32 -23.09 10.14
CA ALA A 1020 -17.76 -23.64 11.43
C ALA A 1020 -17.34 -25.12 11.59
N ASP A 1021 -17.53 -25.93 10.54
CA ASP A 1021 -17.07 -27.33 10.51
C ASP A 1021 -15.54 -27.45 10.64
N PHE A 1022 -14.78 -26.57 9.99
CA PHE A 1022 -13.32 -26.54 10.13
C PHE A 1022 -12.88 -26.19 11.55
N HIS A 1023 -13.51 -25.19 12.18
CA HIS A 1023 -13.22 -24.82 13.57
C HIS A 1023 -13.55 -25.94 14.55
N ASP A 1024 -14.69 -26.62 14.38
CA ASP A 1024 -15.09 -27.74 15.23
C ASP A 1024 -14.08 -28.90 15.14
N ARG A 1025 -13.68 -29.27 13.92
CA ARG A 1025 -12.71 -30.36 13.68
C ARG A 1025 -11.33 -30.11 14.27
N HIS A 1026 -10.90 -28.85 14.36
CA HIS A 1026 -9.53 -28.49 14.74
C HIS A 1026 -9.42 -27.71 16.06
N HIS A 1027 -10.51 -27.61 16.84
CA HIS A 1027 -10.59 -26.75 18.03
C HIS A 1027 -9.36 -26.80 18.95
N ASP A 1028 -8.97 -28.00 19.42
CA ASP A 1028 -7.87 -28.16 20.39
C ASP A 1028 -6.47 -28.06 19.77
N GLU A 1029 -6.34 -28.39 18.49
CA GLU A 1029 -5.08 -28.26 17.74
C GLU A 1029 -4.81 -26.79 17.40
N ALA A 1030 -5.86 -26.05 17.03
CA ALA A 1030 -5.79 -24.63 16.70
C ALA A 1030 -5.26 -23.79 17.87
N GLN A 1031 -5.77 -24.02 19.09
CA GLN A 1031 -5.29 -23.26 20.26
C GLN A 1031 -3.78 -23.41 20.48
N ARG A 1032 -3.27 -24.63 20.42
CA ARG A 1032 -1.83 -24.93 20.55
C ARG A 1032 -1.01 -24.34 19.41
N ALA A 1033 -1.51 -24.42 18.19
CA ALA A 1033 -0.83 -23.86 17.02
C ALA A 1033 -0.76 -22.32 17.07
N LEU A 1034 -1.83 -21.64 17.51
CA LEU A 1034 -1.86 -20.18 17.67
C LEU A 1034 -0.92 -19.71 18.79
N GLU A 1035 -0.85 -20.45 19.90
CA GLU A 1035 0.11 -20.16 20.97
C GLU A 1035 1.56 -20.27 20.48
N ARG A 1036 1.90 -21.36 19.82
CA ARG A 1036 3.23 -21.55 19.22
C ARG A 1036 3.56 -20.48 18.18
N LEU A 1037 2.58 -20.05 17.40
CA LEU A 1037 2.74 -18.98 16.40
C LEU A 1037 3.07 -17.63 17.06
N ARG A 1038 2.40 -17.31 18.18
CA ARG A 1038 2.70 -16.11 18.98
C ARG A 1038 4.09 -16.16 19.60
N GLU A 1039 4.47 -17.30 20.16
CA GLU A 1039 5.81 -17.51 20.72
C GLU A 1039 6.90 -17.32 19.65
N ALA A 1040 6.71 -17.89 18.45
CA ALA A 1040 7.68 -17.75 17.36
C ALA A 1040 7.81 -16.30 16.88
N ALA A 1041 6.69 -15.58 16.77
CA ALA A 1041 6.68 -14.17 16.41
C ALA A 1041 7.41 -13.31 17.45
N ALA A 1042 7.16 -13.53 18.75
CA ALA A 1042 7.80 -12.81 19.84
C ALA A 1042 9.28 -13.19 20.04
N GLY A 1043 9.64 -14.47 19.84
CA GLY A 1043 10.97 -15.02 20.11
C GLY A 1043 12.01 -14.83 19.00
N GLY A 1044 11.68 -14.12 17.92
CA GLY A 1044 12.61 -13.88 16.81
C GLY A 1044 12.84 -15.08 15.87
N GLU A 1045 12.05 -16.15 16.00
CA GLU A 1045 12.11 -17.31 15.11
C GLU A 1045 11.52 -16.98 13.73
N ASN A 1046 11.78 -17.85 12.74
CA ASN A 1046 11.16 -17.74 11.42
C ASN A 1046 9.68 -18.11 11.51
N VAL A 1047 8.81 -17.11 11.43
CA VAL A 1047 7.37 -17.25 11.66
C VAL A 1047 6.70 -18.04 10.54
N PHE A 1048 7.19 -17.91 9.30
CA PHE A 1048 6.64 -18.63 8.15
C PHE A 1048 6.82 -20.15 8.27
N ALA A 1049 7.92 -20.60 8.89
CA ALA A 1049 8.15 -22.02 9.15
C ALA A 1049 7.05 -22.64 10.03
N VAL A 1050 6.68 -21.95 11.12
CA VAL A 1050 5.60 -22.37 12.04
C VAL A 1050 4.23 -22.21 11.39
N LEU A 1051 4.06 -21.17 10.58
CA LEU A 1051 2.82 -20.91 9.86
C LEU A 1051 2.44 -22.03 8.88
N MET A 1052 3.42 -22.71 8.28
CA MET A 1052 3.16 -23.88 7.42
C MET A 1052 2.39 -25.00 8.15
N ASP A 1053 2.57 -25.13 9.47
CA ASP A 1053 1.85 -26.11 10.28
C ASP A 1053 0.54 -25.54 10.83
N ALA A 1054 0.56 -24.30 11.35
CA ALA A 1054 -0.63 -23.63 11.87
C ALA A 1054 -1.73 -23.49 10.79
N ALA A 1055 -1.34 -23.24 9.54
CA ALA A 1055 -2.24 -23.15 8.39
C ALA A 1055 -3.00 -24.46 8.08
N ARG A 1056 -2.64 -25.61 8.70
CA ARG A 1056 -3.40 -26.86 8.55
C ARG A 1056 -4.61 -26.95 9.49
N VAL A 1057 -4.58 -26.23 10.60
CA VAL A 1057 -5.55 -26.38 11.71
C VAL A 1057 -6.22 -25.06 12.12
N CYS A 1058 -5.69 -23.92 11.69
CA CYS A 1058 -6.26 -22.60 11.96
C CYS A 1058 -6.84 -21.97 10.69
N SER A 1059 -7.93 -21.22 10.84
CA SER A 1059 -8.46 -20.37 9.78
C SER A 1059 -7.63 -19.10 9.58
N LEU A 1060 -7.90 -18.40 8.48
CA LEU A 1060 -7.29 -17.12 8.14
C LEU A 1060 -7.50 -16.08 9.25
N GLY A 1061 -8.74 -15.91 9.71
CA GLY A 1061 -9.09 -14.98 10.77
C GLY A 1061 -8.39 -15.28 12.09
N GLN A 1062 -8.37 -16.56 12.50
CA GLN A 1062 -7.67 -17.01 13.72
C GLN A 1062 -6.18 -16.65 13.68
N ILE A 1063 -5.50 -16.91 12.56
CA ILE A 1063 -4.08 -16.59 12.38
C ILE A 1063 -3.85 -15.08 12.40
N THR A 1064 -4.65 -14.32 11.67
CA THR A 1064 -4.53 -12.85 11.61
C THR A 1064 -4.72 -12.22 12.98
N HIS A 1065 -5.70 -12.68 13.78
CA HIS A 1065 -5.93 -12.17 15.12
C HIS A 1065 -4.77 -12.48 16.07
N ALA A 1066 -4.22 -13.71 16.01
CA ALA A 1066 -3.01 -14.04 16.76
C ALA A 1066 -1.83 -13.14 16.37
N PHE A 1067 -1.68 -12.79 15.09
CA PHE A 1067 -0.66 -11.82 14.66
C PHE A 1067 -0.95 -10.38 15.09
N PHE A 1068 -2.21 -9.96 15.24
CA PHE A 1068 -2.50 -8.64 15.83
C PHE A 1068 -2.04 -8.53 17.29
N GLU A 1069 -2.06 -9.64 18.03
CA GLU A 1069 -1.60 -9.71 19.43
C GLU A 1069 -0.08 -9.57 19.57
N VAL A 1070 0.71 -9.96 18.56
CA VAL A 1070 2.19 -10.04 18.66
C VAL A 1070 2.97 -9.20 17.64
N GLY A 1071 2.36 -8.85 16.50
CA GLY A 1071 2.97 -8.07 15.42
C GLY A 1071 2.35 -6.68 15.23
N GLY A 1072 1.28 -6.40 15.97
CA GLY A 1072 0.55 -5.14 15.94
C GLY A 1072 -0.33 -4.96 14.70
N GLN A 1073 -1.31 -4.08 14.84
CA GLN A 1073 -2.18 -3.66 13.74
C GLN A 1073 -1.57 -2.48 12.99
N TYR A 1074 -1.86 -2.40 11.69
CA TYR A 1074 -1.47 -1.25 10.86
C TYR A 1074 -2.05 0.05 11.43
N ARG A 1075 -1.18 1.05 11.60
CA ARG A 1075 -1.57 2.40 12.01
C ARG A 1075 -1.69 3.26 10.76
N ARG A 1076 -2.92 3.72 10.48
CA ARG A 1076 -3.22 4.50 9.27
C ARG A 1076 -2.48 5.83 9.26
N ASN A 1077 -2.01 6.21 8.07
CA ASN A 1077 -1.42 7.51 7.76
C ASN A 1077 -2.45 8.40 7.02
N VAL A 1078 -2.35 9.72 7.17
CA VAL A 1078 -3.22 10.72 6.50
C VAL A 1078 -2.73 11.03 5.10
#